data_AF-A0A6J1GK42-F1
#
_entry.id   AF-A0A6J1GK42-F1
#
_cell.length_a   1.000
_cell.length_b   1.000
_cell.length_c   1.000
_cell.angle_alpha   90.00
_cell.angle_beta   90.00
_cell.angle_gamma   90.00
#
_symmetry.space_group_name_H-M   'P 1'
#
loop_
_entity.id
_entity.type
_entity.pdbx_description
1 polymer ?
#
loop_
_entity_poly.entity_id
_entity_poly.type
_entity_poly.pdbx_seq_one_letter_code
_entity_poly.pdbx_strand_id
1 'polypeptide(L)'
;VFLVHMLPSLAIRLFAKTNEIGMMREGYVWILTDATANLLDSMSSPVLNSMEGALGVKTYVPKSMELDRFKIKWKRELIMENSVLNDPHLDIFGLWAYDAARALAIAVEKTGAKNFTFENPNGSENLTDLQTLGVSQNGEKIVEALSKTKFMGLTGNYEIVNGQLQSAEFEIVNVKSNGGNRVGFWNPEKGLLSNNMTVIWPGNTAAAPKGWEFPTEGKRLRIGVPVKEGYSEFVRVNGKKVEGYCRDVFDAVIEAIPYALPFDYIPFALPNGSRAGSYDDLIMQVYEGVYDGAVGDITIVANRSKYVDFTLPFTESGVSMVVPTKADSKNRAWLFLKPLTLDLWITSLCFFVFMGFVVWILEHRINPDFRGPPSHQISTSLWYSFCTMVFTQRENLISNLARFVGVIWFFVVFVLTQSYTASLTSLLTVQQLQPTITNINELLMKQSSVGYLDGSFVGELLTSVGIKNLKSYRSPEELDKLFKLGGSNGGIDAAFDETPYIKLFLSKFRDEYTMVGPNYKTDGFGFAFSIGSPLVVDISRAVLNVTESKRMNQLQMKWFGDQGNSWSSIPKVTSSGLNLGSFWGLFLITGIASIISLLIYFIIFLHKEQHTLRHTANESSNSSIKSKIRALLKIYDKRDLTSYTFRKSNPPQVVDNKIQANHGNPVGTSPNSNYLLSPSNVSIQDTNHEFSRSEDLNPSNHGGLEIVPQS
;
A
#
# COMPACT_ATOMS: atom_id res chain seq x y z
N VAL A 1 2.73 5.69 -37.50
CA VAL A 1 3.71 5.09 -38.44
C VAL A 1 3.05 4.93 -39.79
N PHE A 2 3.71 5.33 -40.87
CA PHE A 2 3.20 5.24 -42.25
C PHE A 2 4.11 4.33 -43.08
N LEU A 3 3.52 3.35 -43.75
CA LEU A 3 4.21 2.47 -44.71
C LEU A 3 3.93 2.97 -46.12
N VAL A 4 4.98 3.23 -46.90
CA VAL A 4 4.91 3.74 -48.27
C VAL A 4 5.35 2.64 -49.23
N HIS A 5 4.37 2.02 -49.89
CA HIS A 5 4.56 1.05 -50.96
C HIS A 5 3.93 1.58 -52.25
N MET A 6 4.72 2.26 -53.07
CA MET A 6 4.26 2.82 -54.34
C MET A 6 5.43 3.06 -55.30
N LEU A 7 5.09 3.39 -56.54
CA LEU A 7 6.08 3.80 -57.53
C LEU A 7 6.83 5.06 -57.05
N PRO A 8 8.14 5.17 -57.33
CA PRO A 8 8.96 6.31 -56.91
C PRO A 8 8.37 7.65 -57.31
N SER A 9 7.83 7.77 -58.53
CA SER A 9 7.21 9.01 -59.02
C SER A 9 6.01 9.46 -58.17
N LEU A 10 5.25 8.53 -57.60
CA LEU A 10 4.15 8.81 -56.68
C LEU A 10 4.66 9.13 -55.28
N ALA A 11 5.67 8.39 -54.80
CA ALA A 11 6.28 8.65 -53.50
C ALA A 11 6.85 10.07 -53.43
N ILE A 12 7.51 10.52 -54.49
CA ILE A 12 8.04 11.90 -54.59
C ILE A 12 6.92 12.95 -54.42
N ARG A 13 5.79 12.75 -55.09
CA ARG A 13 4.63 13.65 -54.97
C ARG A 13 4.00 13.60 -53.57
N LEU A 14 3.93 12.41 -52.98
CA LEU A 14 3.44 12.21 -51.63
C LEU A 14 4.30 12.99 -50.63
N PHE A 15 5.61 12.81 -50.64
CA PHE A 15 6.50 13.47 -49.68
C PHE A 15 6.59 14.99 -49.88
N ALA A 16 6.48 15.46 -51.13
CA ALA A 16 6.33 16.89 -51.38
C ALA A 16 5.08 17.46 -50.69
N LYS A 17 3.95 16.74 -50.75
CA LYS A 17 2.70 17.16 -50.11
C LYS A 17 2.69 16.98 -48.60
N THR A 18 3.23 15.88 -48.06
CA THR A 18 3.31 15.65 -46.62
C THR A 18 4.22 16.66 -45.94
N ASN A 19 5.30 17.09 -46.61
CA ASN A 19 6.16 18.16 -46.13
C ASN A 19 5.43 19.53 -46.11
N GLU A 20 4.66 19.85 -47.16
CA GLU A 20 3.85 21.08 -47.24
C GLU A 20 2.82 21.17 -46.09
N ILE A 21 2.18 20.06 -45.74
CA ILE A 21 1.19 20.00 -44.64
C ILE A 21 1.81 19.70 -43.27
N GLY A 22 3.14 19.64 -43.15
CA GLY A 22 3.85 19.49 -41.88
C GLY A 22 3.90 18.08 -41.29
N MET A 23 3.59 17.03 -42.05
CA MET A 23 3.67 15.62 -41.63
C MET A 23 5.09 15.02 -41.70
N MET A 24 6.11 15.87 -41.91
CA MET A 24 7.54 15.53 -41.85
C MET A 24 8.24 16.15 -40.62
N ARG A 25 7.47 16.55 -39.61
CA ARG A 25 7.98 17.08 -38.32
C ARG A 25 8.29 15.96 -37.32
N GLU A 26 8.86 16.33 -36.18
CA GLU A 26 9.08 15.42 -35.04
C GLU A 26 7.77 14.72 -34.64
N GLY A 27 7.85 13.42 -34.32
CA GLY A 27 6.70 12.57 -33.98
C GLY A 27 6.23 11.64 -35.10
N TYR A 28 6.54 11.95 -36.36
CA TYR A 28 6.16 11.13 -37.52
C TYR A 28 7.18 10.03 -37.81
N VAL A 29 6.69 8.89 -38.32
CA VAL A 29 7.53 7.76 -38.76
C VAL A 29 7.06 7.32 -40.13
N TRP A 30 8.00 7.30 -41.08
CA TRP A 30 7.77 6.89 -42.47
C TRP A 30 8.71 5.73 -42.83
N ILE A 31 8.16 4.67 -43.42
CA ILE A 31 8.90 3.49 -43.86
C ILE A 31 8.66 3.28 -45.35
N LEU A 32 9.72 3.34 -46.15
CA LEU A 32 9.75 3.09 -47.59
C LEU A 32 10.05 1.62 -47.86
N THR A 33 9.24 0.97 -48.69
CA THR A 33 9.57 -0.36 -49.20
C THR A 33 10.68 -0.30 -50.25
N ASP A 34 11.23 -1.46 -50.61
CA ASP A 34 12.22 -1.67 -51.67
C ASP A 34 11.84 -1.04 -53.01
N ALA A 35 10.56 -1.04 -53.37
CA ALA A 35 10.04 -0.39 -54.58
C ALA A 35 10.46 1.10 -54.72
N THR A 36 10.55 1.83 -53.61
CA THR A 36 11.01 3.24 -53.61
C THR A 36 12.45 3.35 -53.12
N ALA A 37 12.82 2.60 -52.08
CA ALA A 37 14.13 2.69 -51.44
C ALA A 37 15.28 2.30 -52.37
N ASN A 38 15.06 1.35 -53.29
CA ASN A 38 16.06 0.93 -54.29
C ASN A 38 16.47 2.04 -55.27
N LEU A 39 15.67 3.09 -55.37
CA LEU A 39 15.89 4.20 -56.31
C LEU A 39 16.31 5.51 -55.63
N LEU A 40 16.52 5.51 -54.31
CA LEU A 40 16.93 6.71 -53.56
C LEU A 40 18.22 7.33 -54.10
N ASP A 41 19.20 6.52 -54.50
CA ASP A 41 20.49 6.99 -55.03
C ASP A 41 20.33 7.75 -56.37
N SER A 42 19.22 7.55 -57.09
CA SER A 42 18.92 8.23 -58.36
C SER A 42 18.07 9.50 -58.18
N MET A 43 17.58 9.76 -56.96
CA MET A 43 16.73 10.91 -56.68
C MET A 43 17.55 12.19 -56.47
N SER A 44 17.02 13.32 -56.94
CA SER A 44 17.64 14.63 -56.71
C SER A 44 17.62 15.02 -55.22
N SER A 45 18.59 15.80 -54.75
CA SER A 45 18.66 16.25 -53.35
C SER A 45 17.38 16.95 -52.84
N PRO A 46 16.67 17.81 -53.60
CA PRO A 46 15.42 18.42 -53.12
C PRO A 46 14.34 17.38 -52.78
N VAL A 47 14.29 16.29 -53.55
CA VAL A 47 13.38 15.18 -53.32
C VAL A 47 13.78 14.42 -52.06
N LEU A 48 15.06 14.10 -51.90
CA LEU A 48 15.57 13.41 -50.71
C LEU A 48 15.34 14.22 -49.43
N ASN A 49 15.49 15.53 -49.49
CA ASN A 49 15.21 16.43 -48.36
C ASN A 49 13.73 16.41 -47.96
N SER A 50 12.80 16.21 -48.90
CA SER A 50 11.37 16.06 -48.58
C SER A 50 11.04 14.75 -47.85
N MET A 51 11.95 13.77 -47.91
CA MET A 51 11.82 12.44 -47.29
C MET A 51 12.79 12.27 -46.11
N GLU A 52 13.47 13.34 -45.67
CA GLU A 52 14.53 13.25 -44.68
C GLU A 52 14.02 12.68 -43.35
N GLY A 53 14.74 11.69 -42.83
CA GLY A 53 14.36 10.94 -41.62
C GLY A 53 13.40 9.77 -41.85
N ALA A 54 12.97 9.50 -43.10
CA ALA A 54 12.28 8.26 -43.43
C ALA A 54 13.26 7.07 -43.41
N LEU A 55 12.77 5.90 -43.01
CA LEU A 55 13.52 4.64 -43.12
C LEU A 55 13.19 3.95 -44.44
N GLY A 56 14.18 3.40 -45.13
CA GLY A 56 14.00 2.63 -46.35
C GLY A 56 14.55 1.21 -46.22
N VAL A 57 13.86 0.26 -46.84
CA VAL A 57 14.32 -1.11 -46.99
C VAL A 57 14.89 -1.26 -48.40
N LYS A 58 16.21 -1.31 -48.56
CA LYS A 58 16.88 -1.36 -49.86
C LYS A 58 17.53 -2.73 -50.06
N THR A 59 17.51 -3.26 -51.27
CA THR A 59 18.15 -4.53 -51.60
C THR A 59 19.66 -4.40 -51.43
N TYR A 60 20.28 -5.31 -50.66
CA TYR A 60 21.72 -5.27 -50.48
C TYR A 60 22.44 -5.82 -51.72
N VAL A 61 23.42 -5.06 -52.21
CA VAL A 61 24.32 -5.50 -53.28
C VAL A 61 25.74 -5.61 -52.69
N PRO A 62 26.32 -6.82 -52.63
CA PRO A 62 27.69 -7.01 -52.18
C PRO A 62 28.67 -6.22 -53.05
N LYS A 63 29.64 -5.54 -52.40
CA LYS A 63 30.71 -4.86 -53.14
C LYS A 63 31.64 -5.90 -53.78
N SER A 64 31.84 -5.82 -55.09
CA SER A 64 32.77 -6.69 -55.82
C SER A 64 33.54 -5.88 -56.88
N MET A 65 34.77 -6.30 -57.17
CA MET A 65 35.59 -5.69 -58.23
C MET A 65 34.96 -5.85 -59.63
N GLU A 66 34.12 -6.87 -59.82
CA GLU A 66 33.37 -7.08 -61.07
C GLU A 66 32.24 -6.06 -61.21
N LEU A 67 31.49 -5.81 -60.14
CA LEU A 67 30.45 -4.78 -60.10
C LEU A 67 31.03 -3.39 -60.38
N ASP A 68 32.15 -3.03 -59.75
CA ASP A 68 32.77 -1.72 -59.96
C ASP A 68 33.26 -1.56 -61.41
N ARG A 69 33.90 -2.60 -61.97
CA ARG A 69 34.29 -2.61 -63.39
C ARG A 69 33.09 -2.51 -64.33
N PHE A 70 32.00 -3.21 -64.03
CA PHE A 70 30.78 -3.16 -64.81
C PHE A 70 30.15 -1.76 -64.76
N LYS A 71 30.02 -1.15 -63.58
CA LYS A 71 29.49 0.22 -63.44
C LYS A 71 30.30 1.24 -64.23
N ILE A 72 31.63 1.16 -64.18
CA ILE A 72 32.51 2.06 -64.96
C ILE A 72 32.31 1.85 -66.46
N LYS A 73 32.29 0.59 -66.91
CA LYS A 73 32.09 0.24 -68.33
C LYS A 73 30.73 0.73 -68.83
N TRP A 74 29.66 0.38 -68.11
CA TRP A 74 28.30 0.74 -68.45
C TRP A 74 28.12 2.26 -68.52
N LYS A 75 28.62 3.01 -67.52
CA LYS A 75 28.56 4.47 -67.52
C LYS A 75 29.30 5.08 -68.72
N ARG A 76 30.47 4.54 -69.07
CA ARG A 76 31.25 5.00 -70.23
C ARG A 76 30.52 4.77 -71.55
N GLU A 77 29.98 3.57 -71.76
CA GLU A 77 29.26 3.22 -72.99
C GLU A 77 27.97 4.05 -73.13
N LEU A 78 27.21 4.20 -72.04
CA LEU A 78 25.96 4.96 -72.06
C LEU A 78 26.16 6.45 -72.37
N ILE A 79 27.23 7.07 -71.84
CA ILE A 79 27.57 8.47 -72.12
C ILE A 79 28.03 8.65 -73.59
N MET A 80 28.71 7.65 -74.15
CA MET A 80 29.13 7.67 -75.56
C MET A 80 27.94 7.57 -76.51
N GLU A 81 26.93 6.77 -76.17
CA GLU A 81 25.71 6.62 -76.98
C GLU A 81 24.71 7.77 -76.78
N ASN A 82 24.64 8.33 -75.57
CA ASN A 82 23.68 9.37 -75.20
C ASN A 82 24.38 10.58 -74.56
N SER A 83 24.76 11.55 -75.39
CA SER A 83 25.48 12.76 -74.98
C SER A 83 24.71 13.73 -74.06
N VAL A 84 23.47 13.40 -73.68
CA VAL A 84 22.55 14.26 -72.90
C VAL A 84 22.55 13.89 -71.41
N LEU A 85 23.05 12.70 -71.03
CA LEU A 85 23.00 12.22 -69.65
C LEU A 85 24.28 12.62 -68.89
N ASN A 86 24.14 13.55 -67.93
CA ASN A 86 25.28 14.09 -67.18
C ASN A 86 25.76 13.21 -66.02
N ASP A 87 24.98 12.22 -65.55
CA ASP A 87 25.46 11.20 -64.61
C ASP A 87 24.45 10.03 -64.52
N PRO A 88 24.55 8.98 -65.36
CA PRO A 88 23.59 7.89 -65.32
C PRO A 88 23.83 7.02 -64.08
N HIS A 89 22.77 6.85 -63.27
CA HIS A 89 22.76 5.92 -62.14
C HIS A 89 22.27 4.54 -62.57
N LEU A 90 23.04 3.51 -62.20
CA LEU A 90 22.65 2.12 -62.40
C LEU A 90 21.90 1.63 -61.15
N ASP A 91 20.62 1.31 -61.32
CA ASP A 91 19.77 0.79 -60.26
C ASP A 91 19.89 -0.74 -60.10
N ILE A 92 19.20 -1.29 -59.09
CA ILE A 92 19.16 -2.73 -58.85
C ILE A 92 18.50 -3.49 -60.01
N PHE A 93 17.51 -2.89 -60.68
CA PHE A 93 16.77 -3.55 -61.75
C PHE A 93 17.66 -3.77 -62.97
N GLY A 94 18.55 -2.83 -63.28
CA GLY A 94 19.58 -2.98 -64.31
C GLY A 94 20.59 -4.08 -63.97
N LEU A 95 20.98 -4.21 -62.70
CA LEU A 95 21.86 -5.30 -62.25
C LEU A 95 21.17 -6.66 -62.36
N TRP A 96 19.90 -6.76 -61.95
CA TRP A 96 19.11 -7.98 -62.11
C TRP A 96 18.88 -8.34 -63.58
N ALA A 97 18.67 -7.36 -64.46
CA ALA A 97 18.56 -7.60 -65.89
C ALA A 97 19.84 -8.22 -66.46
N TYR A 98 21.01 -7.73 -66.04
CA TYR A 98 22.29 -8.30 -66.43
C TYR A 98 22.47 -9.75 -65.95
N ASP A 99 22.23 -9.99 -64.66
CA ASP A 99 22.37 -11.33 -64.08
C ASP A 99 21.32 -12.31 -64.65
N ALA A 100 20.10 -11.86 -64.93
CA ALA A 100 19.07 -12.67 -65.57
C ALA A 100 19.44 -13.05 -67.01
N ALA A 101 19.96 -12.10 -67.80
CA ALA A 101 20.45 -12.38 -69.15
C ALA A 101 21.60 -13.38 -69.14
N ARG A 102 22.53 -13.25 -68.17
CA ARG A 102 23.63 -14.19 -67.97
C ARG A 102 23.13 -15.58 -67.55
N ALA A 103 22.16 -15.66 -66.66
CA ALA A 103 21.53 -16.92 -66.24
C ALA A 103 20.89 -17.64 -67.42
N LEU A 104 20.18 -16.89 -68.28
CA LEU A 104 19.58 -17.42 -69.49
C LEU A 104 20.63 -17.93 -70.47
N ALA A 105 21.71 -17.18 -70.70
CA ALA A 105 22.81 -17.61 -71.57
C ALA A 105 23.44 -18.93 -71.08
N ILE A 106 23.73 -19.04 -69.78
CA ILE A 106 24.27 -20.26 -69.15
C ILE A 106 23.29 -21.43 -69.32
N ALA A 107 22.00 -21.19 -69.12
CA ALA A 107 20.99 -22.25 -69.26
C ALA A 107 20.90 -22.75 -70.72
N VAL A 108 20.86 -21.84 -71.69
CA VAL A 108 20.85 -22.20 -73.12
C VAL A 108 22.12 -22.98 -73.49
N GLU A 109 23.29 -22.53 -73.05
CA GLU A 109 24.56 -23.24 -73.28
C GLU A 109 24.55 -24.66 -72.70
N LYS A 110 24.08 -24.82 -71.45
CA LYS A 110 23.96 -26.14 -70.79
C LYS A 110 23.00 -27.09 -71.51
N THR A 111 21.92 -26.57 -72.10
CA THR A 111 20.98 -27.40 -72.85
C THR A 111 21.52 -27.86 -74.20
N GLY A 112 22.64 -27.29 -74.68
CA GLY A 112 23.21 -27.63 -75.99
C GLY A 112 22.26 -27.35 -77.16
N ALA A 113 21.26 -26.48 -76.95
CA ALA A 113 20.22 -26.17 -77.93
C ALA A 113 20.82 -25.38 -79.10
N LYS A 114 21.14 -26.07 -80.20
CA LYS A 114 21.62 -25.44 -81.45
C LYS A 114 20.48 -25.09 -82.41
N ASN A 115 19.37 -25.83 -82.35
CA ASN A 115 18.17 -25.61 -83.16
C ASN A 115 16.95 -25.49 -82.22
N PHE A 116 16.25 -24.35 -82.28
CA PHE A 116 15.00 -24.14 -81.55
C PHE A 116 13.82 -24.51 -82.45
N THR A 117 13.20 -25.65 -82.20
CA THR A 117 12.02 -26.14 -82.91
C THR A 117 10.75 -25.86 -82.11
N PHE A 118 9.69 -25.49 -82.82
CA PHE A 118 8.38 -25.22 -82.25
C PHE A 118 7.38 -26.21 -82.84
N GLU A 119 6.63 -26.90 -81.97
CA GLU A 119 5.50 -27.74 -82.37
C GLU A 119 4.24 -26.89 -82.39
N ASN A 120 3.63 -26.73 -83.57
CA ASN A 120 2.31 -26.15 -83.65
C ASN A 120 1.26 -27.18 -83.20
N PRO A 121 0.31 -26.80 -82.34
CA PRO A 121 -0.78 -27.70 -81.99
C PRO A 121 -1.60 -28.01 -83.26
N ASN A 122 -1.73 -29.30 -83.59
CA ASN A 122 -2.59 -29.73 -84.69
C ASN A 122 -4.06 -29.53 -84.29
N GLY A 123 -4.70 -28.46 -84.79
CA GLY A 123 -6.17 -28.46 -84.96
C GLY A 123 -6.90 -27.12 -84.83
N SER A 124 -7.77 -26.91 -85.84
CA SER A 124 -8.95 -26.02 -85.92
C SER A 124 -8.72 -24.58 -86.39
N GLU A 125 -9.46 -24.17 -87.43
CA GLU A 125 -9.41 -22.87 -88.12
C GLU A 125 -9.98 -21.69 -87.30
N ASN A 126 -10.32 -21.89 -86.02
CA ASN A 126 -10.85 -20.84 -85.13
C ASN A 126 -10.08 -20.83 -83.80
N LEU A 127 -8.81 -20.46 -83.85
CA LEU A 127 -7.95 -20.26 -82.69
C LEU A 127 -7.78 -18.74 -82.45
N THR A 128 -7.92 -18.30 -81.21
CA THR A 128 -7.46 -16.95 -80.81
C THR A 128 -5.96 -16.82 -81.08
N ASP A 129 -5.46 -15.63 -81.44
CA ASP A 129 -4.06 -15.35 -81.83
C ASP A 129 -2.97 -15.93 -80.90
N LEU A 130 -3.29 -16.28 -79.65
CA LEU A 130 -2.37 -16.92 -78.70
C LEU A 130 -2.17 -18.43 -78.92
N GLN A 131 -3.15 -19.11 -79.49
CA GLN A 131 -3.15 -20.57 -79.70
C GLN A 131 -2.46 -20.98 -81.01
N THR A 132 -2.11 -20.02 -81.87
CA THR A 132 -1.25 -20.21 -83.05
C THR A 132 0.24 -20.24 -82.68
N LEU A 133 0.60 -19.83 -81.46
CA LEU A 133 1.98 -19.88 -80.99
C LEU A 133 2.41 -21.34 -80.75
N GLY A 134 3.39 -21.81 -81.52
CA GLY A 134 3.97 -23.14 -81.36
C GLY A 134 4.66 -23.28 -79.99
N VAL A 135 4.56 -24.48 -79.40
CA VAL A 135 5.21 -24.82 -78.13
C VAL A 135 6.66 -25.19 -78.41
N SER A 136 7.61 -24.56 -77.71
CA SER A 136 9.03 -24.87 -77.87
C SER A 136 9.35 -26.26 -77.33
N GLN A 137 9.92 -27.14 -78.17
CA GLN A 137 10.38 -28.47 -77.74
C GLN A 137 11.56 -28.40 -76.75
N ASN A 138 12.25 -27.25 -76.70
CA ASN A 138 13.41 -27.03 -75.83
C ASN A 138 13.03 -26.23 -74.57
N GLY A 139 11.81 -25.70 -74.50
CA GLY A 139 11.36 -24.81 -73.42
C GLY A 139 11.50 -25.46 -72.03
N GLU A 140 10.98 -26.68 -71.86
CA GLU A 140 11.06 -27.40 -70.58
C GLU A 140 12.51 -27.65 -70.14
N LYS A 141 13.38 -28.03 -71.08
CA LYS A 141 14.82 -28.26 -70.82
C LYS A 141 15.52 -26.97 -70.40
N ILE A 142 15.16 -25.83 -71.01
CA ILE A 142 15.71 -24.52 -70.66
C ILE A 142 15.21 -24.08 -69.28
N VAL A 143 13.94 -24.28 -68.96
CA VAL A 143 13.39 -24.00 -67.62
C VAL A 143 14.05 -24.87 -66.55
N GLU A 144 14.27 -26.15 -66.83
CA GLU A 144 15.01 -27.06 -65.93
C GLU A 144 16.48 -26.63 -65.76
N ALA A 145 17.15 -26.21 -66.84
CA ALA A 145 18.51 -25.71 -66.77
C ALA A 145 18.62 -24.37 -66.02
N LEU A 146 17.64 -23.48 -66.20
CA LEU A 146 17.52 -22.20 -65.49
C LEU A 146 17.35 -22.42 -63.99
N SER A 147 16.45 -23.32 -63.58
CA SER A 147 16.21 -23.60 -62.15
C SER A 147 17.42 -24.21 -61.44
N LYS A 148 18.28 -24.94 -62.17
CA LYS A 148 19.53 -25.51 -61.65
C LYS A 148 20.73 -24.58 -61.78
N THR A 149 20.57 -23.38 -62.32
CA THR A 149 21.70 -22.46 -62.55
C THR A 149 22.06 -21.71 -61.27
N LYS A 150 23.31 -21.89 -60.83
CA LYS A 150 23.91 -21.20 -59.70
C LYS A 150 25.23 -20.57 -60.11
N PHE A 151 25.41 -19.28 -59.87
CA PHE A 151 26.67 -18.59 -60.14
C PHE A 151 26.80 -17.32 -59.28
N MET A 152 28.00 -16.76 -59.22
CA MET A 152 28.24 -15.45 -58.63
C MET A 152 28.01 -14.37 -59.69
N GLY A 153 26.90 -13.64 -59.55
CA GLY A 153 26.50 -12.51 -60.38
C GLY A 153 26.96 -11.16 -59.82
N LEU A 154 26.52 -10.08 -60.46
CA LEU A 154 26.78 -8.71 -60.00
C LEU A 154 26.03 -8.39 -58.70
N THR A 155 24.87 -9.00 -58.46
CA THR A 155 24.10 -8.82 -57.22
C THR A 155 24.45 -9.81 -56.12
N GLY A 156 25.50 -10.62 -56.29
CA GLY A 156 25.90 -11.67 -55.34
C GLY A 156 25.58 -13.07 -55.85
N ASN A 157 25.22 -13.98 -54.95
CA ASN A 157 24.90 -15.36 -55.34
C ASN A 157 23.54 -15.40 -56.06
N TYR A 158 23.56 -15.79 -57.33
CA TYR A 158 22.36 -16.01 -58.12
C TYR A 158 21.87 -17.44 -57.90
N GLU A 159 20.68 -17.57 -57.32
CA GLU A 159 19.98 -18.84 -57.16
C GLU A 159 18.46 -18.60 -57.26
N ILE A 160 17.78 -19.44 -58.05
CA ILE A 160 16.32 -19.45 -58.15
C ILE A 160 15.79 -20.64 -57.36
N VAL A 161 14.98 -20.37 -56.33
CA VAL A 161 14.27 -21.39 -55.56
C VAL A 161 12.78 -21.21 -55.80
N ASN A 162 12.08 -22.27 -56.24
CA ASN A 162 10.64 -22.24 -56.53
C ASN A 162 10.22 -21.12 -57.52
N GLY A 163 11.08 -20.80 -58.49
CA GLY A 163 10.79 -19.75 -59.49
C GLY A 163 11.03 -18.32 -58.99
N GLN A 164 11.55 -18.12 -57.78
CA GLN A 164 11.90 -16.81 -57.24
C GLN A 164 13.40 -16.68 -57.01
N LEU A 165 13.96 -15.50 -57.29
CA LEU A 165 15.34 -15.17 -56.95
C LEU A 165 15.47 -15.13 -55.43
N GLN A 166 16.38 -15.93 -54.87
CA GLN A 166 16.63 -15.95 -53.43
C GLN A 166 17.45 -14.71 -53.05
N SER A 167 16.77 -13.61 -52.70
CA SER A 167 17.44 -12.41 -52.19
C SER A 167 17.86 -12.65 -50.73
N ALA A 168 19.17 -12.67 -50.48
CA ALA A 168 19.72 -13.10 -49.20
C ALA A 168 19.64 -12.02 -48.10
N GLU A 169 19.71 -10.73 -48.46
CA GLU A 169 19.93 -9.65 -47.49
C GLU A 169 19.33 -8.31 -47.98
N PHE A 170 18.72 -7.56 -47.06
CA PHE A 170 18.31 -6.18 -47.27
C PHE A 170 19.18 -5.25 -46.41
N GLU A 171 19.50 -4.06 -46.93
CA GLU A 171 20.06 -2.98 -46.15
C GLU A 171 18.95 -2.02 -45.67
N ILE A 172 18.97 -1.69 -44.39
CA ILE A 172 18.08 -0.67 -43.84
C ILE A 172 18.81 0.67 -43.94
N VAL A 173 18.19 1.64 -44.60
CA VAL A 173 18.75 2.97 -44.83
C VAL A 173 17.91 4.03 -44.14
N ASN A 174 18.56 5.03 -43.57
CA ASN A 174 17.91 6.24 -43.10
C ASN A 174 18.11 7.35 -44.13
N VAL A 175 17.03 7.86 -44.71
CA VAL A 175 17.05 8.81 -45.83
C VAL A 175 17.65 10.15 -45.40
N LYS A 176 18.61 10.62 -46.19
CA LYS A 176 19.30 11.90 -46.07
C LYS A 176 19.51 12.51 -47.46
N SER A 177 19.97 13.75 -47.50
CA SER A 177 20.28 14.51 -48.72
C SER A 177 21.24 13.83 -49.71
N ASN A 178 22.00 12.82 -49.28
CA ASN A 178 22.97 12.05 -50.07
C ASN A 178 22.48 10.66 -50.52
N GLY A 179 21.18 10.35 -50.42
CA GLY A 179 20.58 9.07 -50.84
C GLY A 179 20.30 8.11 -49.67
N GLY A 180 20.83 8.43 -48.48
CA GLY A 180 20.56 7.72 -47.23
C GLY A 180 21.77 7.00 -46.64
N ASN A 181 21.82 6.98 -45.31
CA ASN A 181 22.87 6.30 -44.56
C ASN A 181 22.40 4.92 -44.12
N ARG A 182 23.20 3.88 -44.35
CA ARG A 182 22.90 2.53 -43.86
C ARG A 182 22.90 2.49 -42.33
N VAL A 183 21.81 2.01 -41.73
CA VAL A 183 21.64 1.86 -40.28
C VAL A 183 21.58 0.41 -39.82
N GLY A 184 21.40 -0.54 -40.75
CA GLY A 184 21.43 -1.97 -40.42
C GLY A 184 21.26 -2.86 -41.65
N PHE A 185 21.20 -4.16 -41.39
CA PHE A 185 20.87 -5.19 -42.37
C PHE A 185 19.72 -6.04 -41.86
N TRP A 186 18.95 -6.61 -42.75
CA TRP A 186 17.96 -7.63 -42.42
C TRP A 186 18.21 -8.86 -43.26
N ASN A 187 18.21 -10.03 -42.63
CA ASN A 187 18.27 -11.30 -43.34
C ASN A 187 17.18 -12.26 -42.82
N PRO A 188 16.76 -13.25 -43.63
CA PRO A 188 15.71 -14.19 -43.23
C PRO A 188 16.07 -15.04 -42.00
N GLU A 189 17.35 -15.36 -41.80
CA GLU A 189 17.81 -16.29 -40.76
C GLU A 189 18.02 -15.63 -39.38
N LYS A 190 18.55 -14.40 -39.34
CA LYS A 190 18.95 -13.70 -38.11
C LYS A 190 18.08 -12.47 -37.83
N GLY A 191 17.16 -12.11 -38.72
CA GLY A 191 16.32 -10.93 -38.58
C GLY A 191 17.10 -9.63 -38.75
N LEU A 192 16.77 -8.62 -37.94
CA LEU A 192 17.39 -7.29 -38.03
C LEU A 192 18.75 -7.26 -37.30
N LEU A 193 19.81 -7.03 -38.05
CA LEU A 193 21.18 -6.80 -37.60
C LEU A 193 21.44 -5.29 -37.60
N SER A 194 21.27 -4.65 -36.45
CA SER A 194 21.53 -3.20 -36.32
C SER A 194 23.03 -2.91 -36.33
N ASN A 195 23.43 -1.89 -37.09
CA ASN A 195 24.70 -1.22 -36.82
C ASN A 195 24.45 -0.19 -35.69
N ASN A 196 25.45 0.12 -34.87
CA ASN A 196 25.38 1.14 -33.79
C ASN A 196 25.19 2.59 -34.30
N MET A 197 24.57 2.79 -35.47
CA MET A 197 24.30 4.11 -36.04
C MET A 197 22.94 4.64 -35.56
N THR A 198 22.95 5.88 -35.09
CA THR A 198 21.74 6.59 -34.66
C THR A 198 20.82 6.86 -35.83
N VAL A 199 19.57 6.41 -35.74
CA VAL A 199 18.50 6.81 -36.67
C VAL A 199 18.09 8.24 -36.34
N ILE A 200 18.05 9.07 -37.37
CA ILE A 200 17.51 10.43 -37.34
C ILE A 200 16.10 10.33 -37.91
N TRP A 201 15.12 10.78 -37.14
CA TRP A 201 13.72 10.77 -37.51
C TRP A 201 13.30 12.10 -38.14
N PRO A 202 12.11 12.17 -38.77
CA PRO A 202 11.57 13.42 -39.29
C PRO A 202 11.60 14.53 -38.22
N GLY A 203 11.86 15.76 -38.64
CA GLY A 203 12.16 16.87 -37.73
C GLY A 203 13.62 16.93 -37.24
N ASN A 204 14.51 16.09 -37.78
CA ASN A 204 15.94 16.05 -37.46
C ASN A 204 16.24 15.73 -35.99
N THR A 205 15.45 14.82 -35.39
CA THR A 205 15.61 14.37 -34.01
C THR A 205 16.20 12.96 -33.96
N ALA A 206 17.07 12.69 -32.97
CA ALA A 206 17.58 11.35 -32.70
C ALA A 206 16.63 10.54 -31.79
N ALA A 207 15.64 11.20 -31.18
CA ALA A 207 14.68 10.55 -30.30
C ALA A 207 13.68 9.74 -31.12
N ALA A 208 13.56 8.44 -30.83
CA ALA A 208 12.58 7.58 -31.48
C ALA A 208 11.15 8.03 -31.14
N PRO A 209 10.30 8.31 -32.15
CA PRO A 209 8.90 8.64 -31.90
C PRO A 209 8.17 7.48 -31.21
N LYS A 210 7.20 7.82 -30.35
CA LYS A 210 6.42 6.84 -29.57
C LYS A 210 5.52 5.92 -30.42
N GLY A 211 5.34 6.23 -31.71
CA GLY A 211 4.52 5.47 -32.65
C GLY A 211 3.06 5.91 -32.74
N TRP A 212 2.60 6.76 -31.82
CA TRP A 212 1.27 7.38 -31.79
C TRP A 212 1.32 8.77 -31.13
N GLU A 213 0.40 9.65 -31.49
CA GLU A 213 0.23 10.99 -30.92
C GLU A 213 -1.26 11.37 -30.95
N PHE A 214 -1.78 12.02 -29.91
CA PHE A 214 -3.16 12.50 -29.91
C PHE A 214 -3.25 13.83 -30.67
N PRO A 215 -4.17 13.96 -31.64
CA PRO A 215 -4.34 15.22 -32.34
C PRO A 215 -4.88 16.29 -31.39
N THR A 216 -4.12 17.36 -31.18
CA THR A 216 -4.47 18.50 -30.32
C THR A 216 -5.64 19.32 -30.85
N GLU A 217 -5.86 19.32 -32.17
CA GLU A 217 -7.02 19.94 -32.85
C GLU A 217 -8.11 18.91 -33.22
N GLY A 218 -7.99 17.68 -32.71
CA GLY A 218 -8.87 16.55 -33.06
C GLY A 218 -10.08 16.39 -32.15
N LYS A 219 -10.72 15.21 -32.26
CA LYS A 219 -11.87 14.81 -31.45
C LYS A 219 -11.45 14.67 -29.98
N ARG A 220 -12.09 15.44 -29.10
CA ARG A 220 -11.91 15.38 -27.64
C ARG A 220 -12.43 14.05 -27.09
N LEU A 221 -11.76 13.49 -26.09
CA LEU A 221 -12.20 12.25 -25.46
C LEU A 221 -13.49 12.46 -24.66
N ARG A 222 -14.44 11.55 -24.82
CA ARG A 222 -15.72 11.55 -24.12
C ARG A 222 -15.58 10.74 -22.84
N ILE A 223 -15.45 11.41 -21.71
CA ILE A 223 -15.27 10.76 -20.41
C ILE A 223 -16.61 10.66 -19.69
N GLY A 224 -17.13 9.44 -19.57
CA GLY A 224 -18.36 9.14 -18.84
C GLY A 224 -18.19 9.35 -17.34
N VAL A 225 -19.16 9.99 -16.69
CA VAL A 225 -19.15 10.23 -15.23
C VAL A 225 -20.43 9.70 -14.61
N PRO A 226 -20.37 8.85 -13.58
CA PRO A 226 -21.57 8.32 -12.94
C PRO A 226 -22.36 9.42 -12.22
N VAL A 227 -23.69 9.31 -12.24
CA VAL A 227 -24.59 10.17 -11.46
C VAL A 227 -25.19 9.35 -10.34
N LYS A 228 -25.06 9.82 -9.10
CA LYS A 228 -25.62 9.17 -7.92
C LYS A 228 -26.19 10.16 -6.92
N GLU A 229 -27.09 9.67 -6.08
CA GLU A 229 -27.63 10.37 -4.92
C GLU A 229 -26.75 10.03 -3.70
N GLY A 230 -26.29 11.04 -2.96
CA GLY A 230 -25.41 10.84 -1.79
C GLY A 230 -23.92 10.73 -2.13
N TYR A 231 -23.05 10.80 -1.10
CA TYR A 231 -21.59 10.73 -1.25
C TYR A 231 -21.01 11.73 -2.27
N SER A 232 -21.57 12.94 -2.29
CA SER A 232 -21.23 14.02 -3.23
C SER A 232 -19.78 14.50 -3.16
N GLU A 233 -19.07 14.13 -2.09
CA GLU A 233 -17.65 14.38 -1.89
C GLU A 233 -16.79 13.61 -2.92
N PHE A 234 -17.23 12.42 -3.36
CA PHE A 234 -16.53 11.61 -4.35
C PHE A 234 -16.81 12.06 -5.78
N VAL A 235 -18.10 12.16 -6.14
CA VAL A 235 -18.58 12.62 -7.43
C VAL A 235 -19.93 13.33 -7.23
N ARG A 236 -20.05 14.53 -7.78
CA ARG A 236 -21.26 15.35 -7.83
C ARG A 236 -21.45 15.89 -9.23
N VAL A 237 -22.65 15.70 -9.78
CA VAL A 237 -23.01 16.22 -11.09
C VAL A 237 -24.18 17.18 -10.96
N ASN A 238 -23.95 18.46 -11.29
CA ASN A 238 -24.96 19.51 -11.32
C ASN A 238 -25.15 19.97 -12.78
N GLY A 239 -26.13 19.39 -13.48
CA GLY A 239 -26.34 19.63 -14.90
C GLY A 239 -25.15 19.14 -15.73
N LYS A 240 -24.40 20.05 -16.35
CA LYS A 240 -23.15 19.73 -17.07
C LYS A 240 -21.89 19.85 -16.21
N LYS A 241 -21.99 20.40 -15.00
CA LYS A 241 -20.83 20.65 -14.14
C LYS A 241 -20.54 19.41 -13.30
N VAL A 242 -19.34 18.86 -13.45
CA VAL A 242 -18.85 17.73 -12.66
C VAL A 242 -17.87 18.25 -11.61
N GLU A 243 -18.09 17.86 -10.35
CA GLU A 243 -17.26 18.18 -9.20
C GLU A 243 -17.06 16.91 -8.36
N GLY A 244 -16.02 16.86 -7.53
CA GLY A 244 -15.78 15.74 -6.63
C GLY A 244 -14.30 15.32 -6.59
N TYR A 245 -13.96 14.52 -5.58
CA TYR A 245 -12.62 14.00 -5.38
C TYR A 245 -12.10 13.23 -6.60
N CYS A 246 -12.89 12.32 -7.19
CA CYS A 246 -12.45 11.50 -8.31
C CYS A 246 -12.17 12.35 -9.57
N ARG A 247 -12.94 13.42 -9.79
CA ARG A 247 -12.73 14.37 -10.89
C ARG A 247 -11.46 15.19 -10.69
N ASP A 248 -11.24 15.72 -9.49
CA ASP A 248 -10.03 16.51 -9.21
C ASP A 248 -8.75 15.64 -9.24
N VAL A 249 -8.84 14.36 -8.85
CA VAL A 249 -7.75 13.39 -9.01
C VAL A 249 -7.47 13.13 -10.48
N PHE A 250 -8.51 12.90 -11.30
CA PHE A 250 -8.32 12.70 -12.74
C PHE A 250 -7.68 13.92 -13.42
N ASP A 251 -8.16 15.13 -13.14
CA ASP A 251 -7.58 16.37 -13.67
C ASP A 251 -6.09 16.49 -13.29
N ALA A 252 -5.73 16.22 -12.04
CA ALA A 252 -4.33 16.24 -11.59
C ALA A 252 -3.46 15.16 -12.28
N VAL A 253 -4.05 14.01 -12.59
CA VAL A 253 -3.37 12.93 -13.32
C VAL A 253 -3.15 13.32 -14.78
N ILE A 254 -4.13 13.93 -15.44
CA ILE A 254 -3.97 14.42 -16.81
C ILE A 254 -2.97 15.58 -16.88
N GLU A 255 -2.93 16.48 -15.88
CA GLU A 255 -1.89 17.52 -15.79
C GLU A 255 -0.47 16.95 -15.65
N ALA A 256 -0.33 15.73 -15.12
CA ALA A 256 0.95 15.08 -14.90
C ALA A 256 1.48 14.26 -16.10
N ILE A 257 0.67 14.05 -17.16
CA ILE A 257 1.12 13.35 -18.36
C ILE A 257 1.93 14.30 -19.27
N PRO A 258 2.92 13.80 -20.04
CA PRO A 258 3.85 14.65 -20.79
C PRO A 258 3.29 15.19 -22.12
N TYR A 259 1.98 15.09 -22.36
CA TYR A 259 1.33 15.54 -23.60
C TYR A 259 -0.07 16.08 -23.32
N ALA A 260 -0.59 16.94 -24.20
CA ALA A 260 -1.94 17.46 -24.07
C ALA A 260 -2.97 16.39 -24.44
N LEU A 261 -3.89 16.10 -23.52
CA LEU A 261 -5.02 15.20 -23.76
C LEU A 261 -6.33 15.98 -23.59
N PRO A 262 -6.96 16.44 -24.68
CA PRO A 262 -8.22 17.16 -24.59
C PRO A 262 -9.39 16.19 -24.35
N PHE A 263 -10.19 16.44 -23.33
CA PHE A 263 -11.34 15.60 -22.95
C PHE A 263 -12.52 16.44 -22.45
N ASP A 264 -13.72 15.87 -22.53
CA ASP A 264 -14.95 16.44 -22.00
C ASP A 264 -15.63 15.44 -21.07
N TYR A 265 -16.09 15.94 -19.92
CA TYR A 265 -16.92 15.16 -19.00
C TYR A 265 -18.35 15.08 -19.50
N ILE A 266 -18.89 13.88 -19.59
CA ILE A 266 -20.26 13.61 -19.99
C ILE A 266 -20.95 12.81 -18.89
N PRO A 267 -21.92 13.41 -18.18
CA PRO A 267 -22.72 12.70 -17.20
C PRO A 267 -23.47 11.50 -17.79
N PHE A 268 -23.42 10.38 -17.08
CA PHE A 268 -24.23 9.21 -17.36
C PHE A 268 -25.61 9.36 -16.70
N ALA A 269 -26.44 10.20 -17.33
CA ALA A 269 -27.76 10.58 -16.85
C ALA A 269 -28.84 10.41 -17.94
N LEU A 270 -30.07 10.15 -17.49
CA LEU A 270 -31.27 10.23 -18.33
C LEU A 270 -31.55 11.69 -18.73
N PRO A 271 -32.41 11.95 -19.75
CA PRO A 271 -32.74 13.31 -20.18
C PRO A 271 -33.29 14.23 -19.08
N ASN A 272 -33.85 13.65 -18.01
CA ASN A 272 -34.34 14.36 -16.83
C ASN A 272 -33.25 14.68 -15.78
N GLY A 273 -31.99 14.27 -16.02
CA GLY A 273 -30.85 14.47 -15.12
C GLY A 273 -30.70 13.41 -14.01
N SER A 274 -31.57 12.39 -13.93
CA SER A 274 -31.42 11.29 -12.97
C SER A 274 -30.40 10.26 -13.45
N ARG A 275 -29.91 9.41 -12.53
CA ARG A 275 -29.02 8.28 -12.81
C ARG A 275 -29.53 7.46 -13.99
N ALA A 276 -28.68 7.22 -15.00
CA ALA A 276 -29.05 6.44 -16.18
C ALA A 276 -29.05 4.93 -15.96
N GLY A 277 -28.18 4.45 -15.07
CA GLY A 277 -28.03 3.03 -14.78
C GLY A 277 -27.00 2.78 -13.70
N SER A 278 -26.63 1.51 -13.53
CA SER A 278 -25.59 1.06 -12.61
C SER A 278 -24.18 1.45 -13.08
N TYR A 279 -23.17 1.23 -12.22
CA TYR A 279 -21.77 1.36 -12.64
C TYR A 279 -21.40 0.34 -13.72
N ASP A 280 -22.03 -0.84 -13.71
CA ASP A 280 -21.79 -1.88 -14.70
C ASP A 280 -22.32 -1.46 -16.08
N ASP A 281 -23.46 -0.76 -16.11
CA ASP A 281 -24.01 -0.17 -17.33
C ASP A 281 -23.10 0.92 -17.88
N LEU A 282 -22.53 1.78 -17.02
CA LEU A 282 -21.54 2.79 -17.44
C LEU A 282 -20.30 2.13 -18.07
N ILE A 283 -19.81 1.05 -17.46
CA ILE A 283 -18.69 0.28 -18.02
C ILE A 283 -19.06 -0.34 -19.38
N MET A 284 -20.29 -0.84 -19.53
CA MET A 284 -20.78 -1.35 -20.80
C MET A 284 -20.79 -0.25 -21.89
N GLN A 285 -21.15 0.99 -21.54
CA GLN A 285 -21.11 2.12 -22.48
C GLN A 285 -19.67 2.50 -22.92
N VAL A 286 -18.66 2.25 -22.08
CA VAL A 286 -17.25 2.40 -22.48
C VAL A 286 -16.86 1.27 -23.44
N TYR A 287 -17.28 0.04 -23.17
CA TYR A 287 -17.03 -1.12 -24.04
C TYR A 287 -17.68 -0.96 -25.42
N GLU A 288 -18.90 -0.43 -25.48
CA GLU A 288 -19.62 -0.12 -26.73
C GLU A 288 -19.05 1.08 -27.50
N GLY A 289 -18.07 1.81 -26.94
CA GLY A 289 -17.45 2.98 -27.57
C GLY A 289 -18.32 4.24 -27.56
N VAL A 290 -19.36 4.29 -26.72
CA VAL A 290 -20.16 5.51 -26.48
C VAL A 290 -19.35 6.53 -25.69
N TYR A 291 -18.59 6.05 -24.70
CA TYR A 291 -17.56 6.81 -23.99
C TYR A 291 -16.18 6.25 -24.33
N ASP A 292 -15.18 7.12 -24.39
CA ASP A 292 -13.79 6.73 -24.65
C ASP A 292 -13.07 6.33 -23.34
N GLY A 293 -13.65 6.72 -22.19
CA GLY A 293 -13.27 6.26 -20.85
C GLY A 293 -14.32 6.67 -19.82
N ALA A 294 -14.16 6.24 -18.56
CA ALA A 294 -15.03 6.60 -17.46
C ALA A 294 -14.25 6.99 -16.21
N VAL A 295 -14.71 8.06 -15.55
CA VAL A 295 -14.10 8.66 -14.36
C VAL A 295 -15.14 8.75 -13.26
N GLY A 296 -14.79 8.25 -12.09
CA GLY A 296 -15.62 8.31 -10.90
C GLY A 296 -15.04 7.42 -9.80
N ASP A 297 -15.87 7.17 -8.81
CA ASP A 297 -15.69 6.19 -7.74
C ASP A 297 -15.99 4.77 -8.24
N ILE A 298 -15.31 4.37 -9.31
CA ILE A 298 -15.51 3.09 -9.98
C ILE A 298 -14.54 2.05 -9.40
N THR A 299 -15.07 1.13 -8.61
CA THR A 299 -14.28 0.02 -8.05
C THR A 299 -13.89 -1.00 -9.11
N ILE A 300 -12.60 -1.37 -9.11
CA ILE A 300 -12.06 -2.40 -9.99
C ILE A 300 -12.49 -3.77 -9.47
N VAL A 301 -13.30 -4.47 -10.27
CA VAL A 301 -13.77 -5.83 -9.98
C VAL A 301 -13.58 -6.73 -11.20
N ALA A 302 -13.41 -8.03 -10.96
CA ALA A 302 -13.12 -9.02 -12.00
C ALA A 302 -14.21 -9.13 -13.08
N ASN A 303 -15.47 -8.78 -12.78
CA ASN A 303 -16.53 -8.76 -13.78
C ASN A 303 -16.34 -7.59 -14.77
N ARG A 304 -16.03 -6.39 -14.26
CA ARG A 304 -15.83 -5.19 -15.08
C ARG A 304 -14.55 -5.26 -15.92
N SER A 305 -13.48 -5.85 -15.39
CA SER A 305 -12.20 -5.97 -16.09
C SER A 305 -12.25 -6.86 -17.34
N LYS A 306 -13.35 -7.57 -17.58
CA LYS A 306 -13.58 -8.32 -18.84
C LYS A 306 -13.99 -7.42 -20.01
N TYR A 307 -14.51 -6.22 -19.72
CA TYR A 307 -15.09 -5.31 -20.71
C TYR A 307 -14.26 -4.03 -20.90
N VAL A 308 -13.45 -3.66 -19.91
CA VAL A 308 -12.61 -2.46 -19.94
C VAL A 308 -11.26 -2.74 -19.28
N ASP A 309 -10.26 -1.95 -19.67
CA ASP A 309 -8.98 -1.91 -18.98
C ASP A 309 -9.01 -0.78 -17.94
N PHE A 310 -8.63 -1.11 -16.71
CA PHE A 310 -8.53 -0.14 -15.62
C PHE A 310 -7.11 0.38 -15.47
N THR A 311 -6.99 1.64 -15.05
CA THR A 311 -5.74 2.16 -14.52
C THR A 311 -5.42 1.54 -13.17
N LEU A 312 -4.19 1.75 -12.69
CA LEU A 312 -3.86 1.48 -11.29
C LEU A 312 -4.83 2.23 -10.35
N PRO A 313 -5.22 1.62 -9.22
CA PRO A 313 -6.16 2.22 -8.29
C PRO A 313 -5.53 3.43 -7.58
N PHE A 314 -6.34 4.47 -7.35
CA PHE A 314 -5.91 5.69 -6.64
C PHE A 314 -6.49 5.81 -5.22
N THR A 315 -7.23 4.80 -4.77
CA THR A 315 -7.81 4.71 -3.41
C THR A 315 -7.58 3.34 -2.81
N GLU A 316 -7.92 3.19 -1.53
CA GLU A 316 -7.77 1.92 -0.82
C GLU A 316 -8.72 0.84 -1.31
N SER A 317 -8.19 -0.37 -1.29
CA SER A 317 -8.80 -1.61 -1.77
C SER A 317 -9.63 -2.27 -0.66
N GLY A 318 -10.83 -2.75 -1.00
CA GLY A 318 -11.61 -3.69 -0.18
C GLY A 318 -12.97 -3.19 0.33
N VAL A 319 -13.85 -4.16 0.60
CA VAL A 319 -15.17 -3.97 1.22
C VAL A 319 -15.07 -4.32 2.69
N SER A 320 -15.46 -3.39 3.55
CA SER A 320 -15.37 -3.52 5.00
C SER A 320 -16.76 -3.54 5.64
N MET A 321 -16.84 -4.06 6.86
CA MET A 321 -18.08 -4.03 7.64
C MET A 321 -18.06 -2.84 8.61
N VAL A 322 -19.19 -2.12 8.73
CA VAL A 322 -19.40 -1.08 9.74
C VAL A 322 -20.52 -1.50 10.69
N VAL A 323 -20.27 -1.30 11.99
CA VAL A 323 -21.18 -1.69 13.07
C VAL A 323 -21.21 -0.64 14.18
N PRO A 324 -22.32 -0.52 14.94
CA PRO A 324 -22.38 0.33 16.13
C PRO A 324 -21.34 -0.09 17.19
N THR A 325 -20.77 0.89 17.88
CA THR A 325 -19.84 0.65 19.00
C THR A 325 -20.60 0.25 20.25
N LYS A 326 -20.06 -0.72 21.01
CA LYS A 326 -20.57 -1.02 22.35
C LYS A 326 -20.18 0.13 23.28
N ALA A 327 -21.17 0.85 23.80
CA ALA A 327 -20.95 1.88 24.81
C ALA A 327 -20.53 1.23 26.14
N ASP A 328 -19.24 0.95 26.31
CA ASP A 328 -18.69 0.33 27.53
C ASP A 328 -18.50 1.36 28.68
N SER A 329 -19.23 2.48 28.64
CA SER A 329 -19.06 3.63 29.53
C SER A 329 -19.41 3.35 31.00
N LYS A 330 -20.23 2.33 31.28
CA LYS A 330 -20.72 2.05 32.64
C LYS A 330 -19.70 1.37 33.56
N ASN A 331 -18.63 0.75 33.03
CA ASN A 331 -17.70 -0.06 33.83
C ASN A 331 -16.27 0.47 33.95
N ARG A 332 -15.98 1.71 33.52
CA ARG A 332 -14.61 2.27 33.64
C ARG A 332 -14.11 2.35 35.08
N ALA A 333 -14.98 2.58 36.06
CA ALA A 333 -14.60 2.73 37.47
C ALA A 333 -13.98 1.47 38.10
N TRP A 334 -14.23 0.29 37.53
CA TRP A 334 -13.75 -1.01 38.01
C TRP A 334 -12.71 -1.65 37.07
N LEU A 335 -12.10 -0.86 36.17
CA LEU A 335 -11.07 -1.33 35.23
C LEU A 335 -9.91 -2.03 35.94
N PHE A 336 -9.61 -1.68 37.19
CA PHE A 336 -8.55 -2.32 38.00
C PHE A 336 -8.85 -3.78 38.39
N LEU A 337 -10.10 -4.25 38.34
CA LEU A 337 -10.45 -5.66 38.64
C LEU A 337 -10.41 -6.56 37.39
N LYS A 338 -10.53 -5.99 36.18
CA LYS A 338 -10.55 -6.74 34.91
C LYS A 338 -9.24 -7.47 34.52
N PRO A 339 -8.03 -7.07 34.93
CA PRO A 339 -6.79 -7.72 34.48
C PRO A 339 -6.61 -9.18 34.94
N LEU A 340 -7.31 -9.58 36.01
CA LEU A 340 -7.30 -10.96 36.52
C LEU A 340 -8.73 -11.49 36.53
N THR A 341 -8.89 -12.76 36.18
CA THR A 341 -10.20 -13.43 36.26
C THR A 341 -10.62 -13.60 37.72
N LEU A 342 -11.92 -13.69 37.96
CA LEU A 342 -12.47 -13.91 39.30
C LEU A 342 -11.90 -15.20 39.93
N ASP A 343 -11.76 -16.26 39.14
CA ASP A 343 -11.18 -17.53 39.58
C ASP A 343 -9.74 -17.37 40.09
N LEU A 344 -8.93 -16.55 39.40
CA LEU A 344 -7.55 -16.28 39.79
C LEU A 344 -7.46 -15.38 41.02
N TRP A 345 -8.37 -14.40 41.17
CA TRP A 345 -8.49 -13.59 42.38
C TRP A 345 -8.78 -14.45 43.62
N ILE A 346 -9.78 -15.34 43.54
CA ILE A 346 -10.16 -16.22 44.66
C ILE A 346 -9.03 -17.20 44.97
N THR A 347 -8.44 -17.80 43.94
CA THR A 347 -7.34 -18.76 44.11
C THR A 347 -6.14 -18.09 44.77
N SER A 348 -5.77 -16.88 44.34
CA SER A 348 -4.70 -16.10 44.96
C SER A 348 -4.99 -15.84 46.45
N LEU A 349 -6.20 -15.40 46.80
CA LEU A 349 -6.62 -15.19 48.19
C LEU A 349 -6.51 -16.46 49.04
N CYS A 350 -6.97 -17.60 48.53
CA CYS A 350 -6.88 -18.90 49.21
C CYS A 350 -5.41 -19.29 49.46
N PHE A 351 -4.55 -19.14 48.46
CA PHE A 351 -3.11 -19.42 48.61
C PHE A 351 -2.42 -18.46 49.57
N PHE A 352 -2.81 -17.18 49.65
CA PHE A 352 -2.28 -16.26 50.67
C PHE A 352 -2.56 -16.73 52.10
N VAL A 353 -3.79 -17.18 52.37
CA VAL A 353 -4.17 -17.74 53.68
C VAL A 353 -3.42 -19.03 53.96
N PHE A 354 -3.33 -19.92 52.98
CA PHE A 354 -2.57 -21.17 53.07
C PHE A 354 -1.09 -20.92 53.39
N MET A 355 -0.46 -19.96 52.70
CA MET A 355 0.94 -19.61 52.93
C MET A 355 1.17 -18.98 54.31
N GLY A 356 0.21 -18.19 54.80
CA GLY A 356 0.26 -17.68 56.18
C GLY A 356 0.26 -18.81 57.20
N PHE A 357 -0.60 -19.80 56.99
CA PHE A 357 -0.67 -21.00 57.81
C PHE A 357 0.64 -21.84 57.75
N VAL A 358 1.22 -22.03 56.57
CA VAL A 358 2.49 -22.76 56.40
C VAL A 358 3.63 -22.04 57.11
N VAL A 359 3.78 -20.73 56.93
CA VAL A 359 4.81 -19.93 57.62
C VAL A 359 4.61 -19.97 59.13
N TRP A 360 3.35 -19.87 59.59
CA TRP A 360 3.02 -19.99 61.00
C TRP A 360 3.49 -21.34 61.56
N ILE A 361 3.17 -22.48 60.94
CA ILE A 361 3.64 -23.80 61.42
C ILE A 361 5.17 -23.85 61.53
N LEU A 362 5.88 -23.36 60.52
CA LEU A 362 7.34 -23.47 60.43
C LEU A 362 8.08 -22.54 61.40
N GLU A 363 7.51 -21.38 61.72
CA GLU A 363 8.13 -20.37 62.60
C GLU A 363 7.61 -20.42 64.05
N HIS A 364 6.43 -21.01 64.31
CA HIS A 364 5.77 -21.01 65.63
C HIS A 364 6.64 -21.57 66.77
N ARG A 365 7.48 -22.56 66.47
CA ARG A 365 8.35 -23.17 67.48
C ARG A 365 9.63 -22.38 67.75
N ILE A 366 10.08 -21.56 66.80
CA ILE A 366 11.44 -21.01 66.77
C ILE A 366 11.44 -19.49 66.96
N ASN A 367 10.46 -18.79 66.41
CA ASN A 367 10.44 -17.32 66.36
C ASN A 367 9.54 -16.71 67.45
N PRO A 368 10.07 -15.83 68.32
CA PRO A 368 9.28 -15.16 69.36
C PRO A 368 8.26 -14.15 68.80
N ASP A 369 8.46 -13.64 67.57
CA ASP A 369 7.55 -12.66 66.97
C ASP A 369 6.22 -13.29 66.52
N PHE A 370 6.22 -14.61 66.27
CA PHE A 370 5.02 -15.40 65.96
C PHE A 370 4.34 -16.00 67.22
N ARG A 371 4.73 -15.55 68.42
CA ARG A 371 4.14 -15.96 69.71
C ARG A 371 3.32 -14.84 70.35
N GLY A 372 2.16 -15.19 70.92
CA GLY A 372 1.25 -14.25 71.60
C GLY A 372 -0.12 -14.87 71.90
N PRO A 373 -1.13 -14.11 72.35
CA PRO A 373 -2.51 -14.59 72.44
C PRO A 373 -3.02 -15.02 71.05
N PRO A 374 -3.96 -15.99 70.94
CA PRO A 374 -4.36 -16.59 69.66
C PRO A 374 -4.76 -15.58 68.56
N SER A 375 -5.41 -14.47 68.94
CA SER A 375 -5.78 -13.39 68.02
C SER A 375 -4.57 -12.61 67.46
N HIS A 376 -3.51 -12.47 68.24
CA HIS A 376 -2.27 -11.83 67.79
C HIS A 376 -1.50 -12.73 66.82
N GLN A 377 -1.45 -14.04 67.07
CA GLN A 377 -0.72 -14.99 66.23
C GLN A 377 -1.30 -15.09 64.81
N ILE A 378 -2.63 -15.21 64.71
CA ILE A 378 -3.34 -15.25 63.44
C ILE A 378 -3.17 -13.91 62.70
N SER A 379 -3.24 -12.79 63.43
CA SER A 379 -3.02 -11.47 62.86
C SER A 379 -1.59 -11.29 62.32
N THR A 380 -0.56 -11.74 63.04
CA THR A 380 0.83 -11.62 62.61
C THR A 380 1.14 -12.51 61.40
N SER A 381 0.63 -13.75 61.38
CA SER A 381 0.77 -14.68 60.25
C SER A 381 0.08 -14.17 58.97
N LEU A 382 -1.16 -13.70 59.08
CA LEU A 382 -1.87 -13.13 57.93
C LEU A 382 -1.27 -11.80 57.48
N TRP A 383 -0.81 -10.97 58.43
CA TRP A 383 -0.12 -9.72 58.13
C TRP A 383 1.22 -9.97 57.41
N TYR A 384 1.98 -10.99 57.81
CA TYR A 384 3.19 -11.41 57.13
C TYR A 384 2.91 -11.81 55.67
N SER A 385 1.96 -12.71 55.43
CA SER A 385 1.57 -13.12 54.07
C SER A 385 1.09 -11.94 53.23
N PHE A 386 0.35 -11.01 53.82
CA PHE A 386 -0.08 -9.81 53.12
C PHE A 386 1.09 -8.86 52.80
N CYS A 387 2.04 -8.70 53.73
CA CYS A 387 3.24 -7.88 53.54
C CYS A 387 4.16 -8.41 52.43
N THR A 388 4.17 -9.74 52.19
CA THR A 388 4.90 -10.32 51.05
C THR A 388 4.37 -9.86 49.69
N MET A 389 3.08 -9.48 49.60
CA MET A 389 2.46 -8.96 48.38
C MET A 389 2.95 -7.55 48.00
N VAL A 390 3.27 -6.72 49.00
CA VAL A 390 3.64 -5.31 48.82
C VAL A 390 5.16 -5.10 48.97
N PHE A 391 5.95 -6.17 48.82
CA PHE A 391 7.43 -6.14 48.93
C PHE A 391 7.96 -5.53 50.25
N THR A 392 7.14 -5.46 51.30
CA THR A 392 7.49 -4.79 52.56
C THR A 392 7.76 -5.85 53.63
N GLN A 393 8.96 -6.44 53.66
CA GLN A 393 9.27 -7.48 54.66
C GLN A 393 9.55 -6.84 56.02
N ARG A 394 8.63 -7.01 56.98
CA ARG A 394 8.78 -6.49 58.35
C ARG A 394 9.39 -7.51 59.33
N GLU A 395 9.24 -8.81 59.06
CA GLU A 395 9.64 -9.88 59.98
C GLU A 395 10.69 -10.79 59.35
N ASN A 396 11.73 -11.08 60.12
CA ASN A 396 12.84 -11.92 59.71
C ASN A 396 12.49 -13.40 59.96
N LEU A 397 12.48 -14.20 58.89
CA LEU A 397 12.32 -15.66 59.01
C LEU A 397 13.60 -16.27 59.60
N ILE A 398 13.45 -17.08 60.65
CA ILE A 398 14.57 -17.73 61.35
C ILE A 398 14.78 -19.15 60.80
N SER A 399 13.70 -19.84 60.42
CA SER A 399 13.74 -21.21 59.91
C SER A 399 14.25 -21.28 58.46
N ASN A 400 15.27 -22.10 58.20
CA ASN A 400 15.77 -22.32 56.83
C ASN A 400 14.70 -22.90 55.89
N LEU A 401 13.77 -23.72 56.43
CA LEU A 401 12.68 -24.29 55.64
C LEU A 401 11.61 -23.23 55.31
N ALA A 402 11.32 -22.32 56.26
CA ALA A 402 10.43 -21.18 56.01
C ALA A 402 11.03 -20.21 54.99
N ARG A 403 12.34 -19.96 55.04
CA ARG A 403 13.05 -19.15 54.03
C ARG A 403 12.92 -19.73 52.63
N PHE A 404 13.12 -21.04 52.48
CA PHE A 404 12.99 -21.71 51.18
C PHE A 404 11.57 -21.59 50.61
N VAL A 405 10.56 -21.93 51.41
CA VAL A 405 9.15 -21.81 51.03
C VAL A 405 8.77 -20.34 50.74
N GLY A 406 9.31 -19.40 51.52
CA GLY A 406 9.13 -17.96 51.32
C GLY A 406 9.72 -17.43 50.02
N VAL A 407 10.90 -17.92 49.60
CA VAL A 407 11.52 -17.54 48.32
C VAL A 407 10.68 -18.02 47.12
N ILE A 408 10.16 -19.25 47.17
CA ILE A 408 9.27 -19.77 46.12
C ILE A 408 7.98 -18.95 46.06
N TRP A 409 7.39 -18.65 47.22
CA TRP A 409 6.17 -17.83 47.28
C TRP A 409 6.39 -16.42 46.76
N PHE A 410 7.52 -15.80 47.11
CA PHE A 410 7.93 -14.50 46.58
C PHE A 410 7.98 -14.49 45.06
N PHE A 411 8.56 -15.53 44.44
CA PHE A 411 8.61 -15.67 43.00
C PHE A 411 7.20 -15.73 42.37
N VAL A 412 6.27 -16.50 42.97
CA VAL A 412 4.88 -16.59 42.51
C VAL A 412 4.17 -15.22 42.59
N VAL A 413 4.27 -14.54 43.72
CA VAL A 413 3.68 -13.21 43.94
C VAL A 413 4.28 -12.17 42.99
N PHE A 414 5.59 -12.25 42.73
CA PHE A 414 6.28 -11.39 41.77
C PHE A 414 5.70 -11.58 40.36
N VAL A 415 5.59 -12.83 39.88
CA VAL A 415 5.00 -13.14 38.56
C VAL A 415 3.55 -12.64 38.46
N LEU A 416 2.74 -12.82 39.51
CA LEU A 416 1.36 -12.34 39.55
C LEU A 416 1.29 -10.80 39.46
N THR A 417 2.16 -10.09 40.20
CA THR A 417 2.19 -8.62 40.20
C THR A 417 2.67 -8.05 38.86
N GLN A 418 3.69 -8.66 38.26
CA GLN A 418 4.17 -8.30 36.92
C GLN A 418 3.09 -8.54 35.85
N SER A 419 2.41 -9.70 35.91
CA SER A 419 1.33 -10.04 34.97
C SER A 419 0.12 -9.13 35.11
N TYR A 420 -0.24 -8.75 36.35
CA TYR A 420 -1.30 -7.77 36.62
C TYR A 420 -0.94 -6.40 36.03
N THR A 421 0.29 -5.92 36.27
CA THR A 421 0.75 -4.61 35.78
C THR A 421 0.80 -4.57 34.25
N ALA A 422 1.31 -5.63 33.61
CA ALA A 422 1.35 -5.75 32.15
C ALA A 422 -0.06 -5.77 31.53
N SER A 423 -0.97 -6.55 32.11
CA SER A 423 -2.34 -6.69 31.62
C SER A 423 -3.16 -5.40 31.83
N LEU A 424 -3.00 -4.74 32.97
CA LEU A 424 -3.62 -3.44 33.24
C LEU A 424 -3.08 -2.36 32.29
N THR A 425 -1.77 -2.34 32.04
CA THR A 425 -1.15 -1.39 31.11
C THR A 425 -1.68 -1.61 29.69
N SER A 426 -1.75 -2.86 29.23
CA SER A 426 -2.34 -3.22 27.93
C SER A 426 -3.80 -2.76 27.80
N LEU A 427 -4.60 -2.93 28.87
CA LEU A 427 -6.00 -2.50 28.89
C LEU A 427 -6.15 -0.96 28.87
N LEU A 428 -5.20 -0.24 29.46
CA LEU A 428 -5.22 1.23 29.48
C LEU A 428 -4.67 1.85 28.19
N THR A 429 -3.75 1.18 27.50
CA THR A 429 -3.19 1.66 26.22
C THR A 429 -4.11 1.37 25.04
N VAL A 430 -4.91 0.30 25.11
CA VAL A 430 -5.82 -0.11 24.05
C VAL A 430 -7.23 0.42 24.34
N GLN A 431 -7.52 1.65 23.91
CA GLN A 431 -8.91 2.12 23.78
C GLN A 431 -9.57 1.43 22.58
N GLN A 432 -9.95 0.16 22.73
CA GLN A 432 -10.72 -0.54 21.72
C GLN A 432 -12.19 -0.13 21.80
N LEU A 433 -12.69 0.54 20.76
CA LEU A 433 -14.12 0.56 20.46
C LEU A 433 -14.52 -0.88 20.18
N GLN A 434 -15.20 -1.54 21.12
CA GLN A 434 -15.64 -2.92 20.92
C GLN A 434 -16.79 -2.94 19.90
N PRO A 435 -16.64 -3.64 18.77
CA PRO A 435 -17.72 -3.75 17.80
C PRO A 435 -18.88 -4.56 18.37
N THR A 436 -20.10 -4.21 17.99
CA THR A 436 -21.29 -5.00 18.36
C THR A 436 -21.23 -6.42 17.78
N ILE A 437 -20.73 -6.53 16.55
CA ILE A 437 -20.59 -7.78 15.79
C ILE A 437 -19.16 -7.85 15.25
N THR A 438 -18.46 -8.95 15.52
CA THR A 438 -17.02 -9.08 15.19
C THR A 438 -16.78 -9.83 13.89
N ASN A 439 -17.70 -10.71 13.48
CA ASN A 439 -17.49 -11.60 12.34
C ASN A 439 -18.76 -11.78 11.51
N ILE A 440 -18.59 -12.01 10.21
CA ILE A 440 -19.70 -12.27 9.30
C ILE A 440 -20.47 -13.55 9.63
N ASN A 441 -19.81 -14.56 10.21
CA ASN A 441 -20.44 -15.81 10.64
C ASN A 441 -21.52 -15.55 11.71
N GLU A 442 -21.33 -14.53 12.55
CA GLU A 442 -22.32 -14.13 13.55
C GLU A 442 -23.58 -13.54 12.89
N LEU A 443 -23.42 -12.79 11.79
CA LEU A 443 -24.55 -12.27 11.00
C LEU A 443 -25.35 -13.41 10.35
N LEU A 444 -24.66 -14.42 9.82
CA LEU A 444 -25.30 -15.58 9.19
C LEU A 444 -26.08 -16.42 10.21
N MET A 445 -25.51 -16.65 11.40
CA MET A 445 -26.20 -17.38 12.48
C MET A 445 -27.42 -16.64 13.01
N LYS A 446 -27.32 -15.31 13.16
CA LYS A 446 -28.42 -14.47 13.69
C LYS A 446 -29.47 -14.07 12.65
N GLN A 447 -29.21 -14.30 11.37
CA GLN A 447 -30.00 -13.76 10.25
C GLN A 447 -30.25 -12.24 10.40
N SER A 448 -29.21 -11.52 10.82
CA SER A 448 -29.26 -10.07 11.05
C SER A 448 -29.60 -9.28 9.79
N SER A 449 -30.20 -8.11 9.96
CA SER A 449 -30.49 -7.21 8.83
C SER A 449 -29.24 -6.42 8.46
N VAL A 450 -28.83 -6.50 7.20
CA VAL A 450 -27.55 -5.95 6.71
C VAL A 450 -27.77 -4.87 5.66
N GLY A 451 -27.15 -3.71 5.85
CA GLY A 451 -27.17 -2.58 4.91
C GLY A 451 -26.12 -2.70 3.80
N TYR A 452 -26.44 -2.22 2.60
CA TYR A 452 -25.49 -2.03 1.50
C TYR A 452 -25.85 -0.78 0.66
N LEU A 453 -24.87 -0.20 -0.03
CA LEU A 453 -25.07 0.99 -0.86
C LEU A 453 -25.86 0.67 -2.14
N ASP A 454 -26.86 1.49 -2.46
CA ASP A 454 -27.74 1.31 -3.62
C ASP A 454 -26.99 1.42 -4.96
N GLY A 455 -27.12 0.39 -5.79
CA GLY A 455 -26.40 0.25 -7.05
C GLY A 455 -24.89 0.02 -6.91
N SER A 456 -24.42 -0.45 -5.74
CA SER A 456 -23.08 -1.02 -5.56
C SER A 456 -23.10 -2.54 -5.82
N PHE A 457 -21.97 -3.07 -6.29
CA PHE A 457 -21.77 -4.52 -6.48
C PHE A 457 -21.80 -5.31 -5.17
N VAL A 458 -21.68 -4.62 -4.02
CA VAL A 458 -21.72 -5.22 -2.68
C VAL A 458 -23.03 -5.96 -2.43
N GLY A 459 -24.17 -5.49 -2.96
CA GLY A 459 -25.45 -6.19 -2.80
C GLY A 459 -25.44 -7.60 -3.38
N GLU A 460 -24.92 -7.77 -4.59
CA GLU A 460 -24.76 -9.08 -5.24
C GLU A 460 -23.73 -9.94 -4.51
N LEU A 461 -22.62 -9.34 -4.06
CA LEU A 461 -21.60 -10.01 -3.26
C LEU A 461 -22.19 -10.60 -1.96
N LEU A 462 -22.96 -9.82 -1.19
CA LEU A 462 -23.57 -10.30 0.06
C LEU A 462 -24.62 -11.39 -0.18
N THR A 463 -25.36 -11.28 -1.29
CA THR A 463 -26.31 -12.30 -1.72
C THR A 463 -25.59 -13.61 -2.05
N SER A 464 -24.45 -13.55 -2.75
CA SER A 464 -23.63 -14.72 -3.09
C SER A 464 -23.05 -15.44 -1.86
N VAL A 465 -22.85 -14.71 -0.76
CA VAL A 465 -22.33 -15.23 0.52
C VAL A 465 -23.44 -15.85 1.37
N GLY A 466 -24.72 -15.63 1.02
CA GLY A 466 -25.87 -16.24 1.68
C GLY A 466 -26.59 -15.35 2.71
N ILE A 467 -26.32 -14.04 2.72
CA ILE A 467 -27.09 -13.08 3.55
C ILE A 467 -28.42 -12.79 2.85
N LYS A 468 -29.53 -13.08 3.54
CA LYS A 468 -30.89 -12.96 2.96
C LYS A 468 -31.58 -11.62 3.24
N ASN A 469 -31.34 -11.04 4.42
CA ASN A 469 -32.04 -9.84 4.88
C ASN A 469 -31.22 -8.57 4.58
N LEU A 470 -31.25 -8.16 3.32
CA LEU A 470 -30.48 -7.01 2.82
C LEU A 470 -31.36 -5.75 2.71
N LYS A 471 -30.78 -4.60 3.04
CA LYS A 471 -31.40 -3.28 2.86
C LYS A 471 -30.47 -2.32 2.15
N SER A 472 -30.95 -1.72 1.07
CA SER A 472 -30.24 -0.67 0.36
C SER A 472 -30.36 0.67 1.09
N TYR A 473 -29.30 1.47 1.06
CA TYR A 473 -29.31 2.88 1.45
C TYR A 473 -28.61 3.73 0.39
N ARG A 474 -28.85 5.05 0.38
CA ARG A 474 -28.29 5.98 -0.62
C ARG A 474 -27.30 6.98 -0.05
N SER A 475 -27.42 7.34 1.23
CA SER A 475 -26.55 8.35 1.84
C SER A 475 -26.01 7.95 3.21
N PRO A 476 -24.91 8.57 3.66
CA PRO A 476 -24.40 8.40 5.02
C PRO A 476 -25.44 8.70 6.10
N GLU A 477 -26.29 9.70 5.88
CA GLU A 477 -27.33 10.13 6.82
C GLU A 477 -28.51 9.14 6.88
N GLU A 478 -28.83 8.49 5.76
CA GLU A 478 -29.79 7.38 5.74
C GLU A 478 -29.23 6.14 6.44
N LEU A 479 -27.94 5.85 6.24
CA LEU A 479 -27.25 4.76 6.92
C LEU A 479 -27.29 4.91 8.45
N ASP A 480 -27.00 6.10 8.98
CA ASP A 480 -27.11 6.41 10.42
C ASP A 480 -28.54 6.20 10.95
N LYS A 481 -29.56 6.63 10.21
CA LYS A 481 -30.97 6.40 10.59
C LYS A 481 -31.30 4.91 10.65
N LEU A 482 -30.83 4.11 9.69
CA LEU A 482 -31.07 2.67 9.68
C LEU A 482 -30.41 1.97 10.87
N PHE A 483 -29.20 2.38 11.24
CA PHE A 483 -28.55 1.88 12.45
C PHE A 483 -29.32 2.24 13.73
N LYS A 484 -29.84 3.47 13.82
CA LYS A 484 -30.63 3.94 14.98
C LYS A 484 -31.97 3.22 15.14
N LEU A 485 -32.59 2.76 14.05
CA LEU A 485 -33.78 1.90 14.14
C LEU A 485 -33.43 0.50 14.69
N GLY A 486 -32.26 -0.03 14.33
CA GLY A 486 -31.81 -1.38 14.69
C GLY A 486 -32.53 -2.50 13.91
N GLY A 487 -31.87 -3.65 13.71
CA GLY A 487 -32.39 -4.72 12.85
C GLY A 487 -33.76 -5.27 13.26
N SER A 488 -34.06 -5.28 14.57
CA SER A 488 -35.34 -5.76 15.11
C SER A 488 -36.53 -4.84 14.80
N ASN A 489 -36.33 -3.53 14.61
CA ASN A 489 -37.41 -2.57 14.34
C ASN A 489 -37.47 -2.14 12.86
N GLY A 490 -36.96 -2.97 11.96
CA GLY A 490 -36.92 -2.62 10.54
C GLY A 490 -35.74 -1.71 10.14
N GLY A 491 -34.72 -1.56 10.98
CA GLY A 491 -33.42 -0.97 10.64
C GLY A 491 -32.38 -2.02 10.23
N ILE A 492 -31.11 -1.78 10.53
CA ILE A 492 -29.97 -2.69 10.26
C ILE A 492 -29.10 -2.90 11.51
N ASP A 493 -28.40 -4.03 11.57
CA ASP A 493 -27.44 -4.36 12.65
C ASP A 493 -25.97 -4.18 12.21
N ALA A 494 -25.72 -4.30 10.91
CA ALA A 494 -24.42 -4.11 10.27
C ALA A 494 -24.62 -3.55 8.86
N ALA A 495 -23.59 -2.90 8.30
CA ALA A 495 -23.57 -2.57 6.88
C ALA A 495 -22.22 -2.95 6.28
N PHE A 496 -22.23 -3.29 4.99
CA PHE A 496 -21.02 -3.49 4.20
C PHE A 496 -20.95 -2.43 3.12
N ASP A 497 -19.77 -1.86 2.95
CA ASP A 497 -19.52 -0.88 1.91
C ASP A 497 -18.02 -0.81 1.58
N GLU A 498 -17.70 -0.16 0.48
CA GLU A 498 -16.32 0.06 0.06
C GLU A 498 -15.59 0.95 1.10
N THR A 499 -14.33 0.62 1.39
CA THR A 499 -13.56 1.26 2.48
C THR A 499 -13.55 2.80 2.43
N PRO A 500 -13.40 3.46 1.25
CA PRO A 500 -13.49 4.92 1.15
C PRO A 500 -14.81 5.50 1.66
N TYR A 501 -15.94 4.85 1.40
CA TYR A 501 -17.26 5.30 1.84
C TYR A 501 -17.43 5.15 3.35
N ILE A 502 -16.97 4.05 3.92
CA ILE A 502 -17.02 3.84 5.38
C ILE A 502 -16.15 4.87 6.09
N LYS A 503 -14.96 5.21 5.56
CA LYS A 503 -14.13 6.26 6.15
C LYS A 503 -14.83 7.61 6.17
N LEU A 504 -15.56 7.97 5.12
CA LEU A 504 -16.38 9.18 5.09
C LEU A 504 -17.55 9.10 6.10
N PHE A 505 -18.19 7.95 6.23
CA PHE A 505 -19.26 7.76 7.21
C PHE A 505 -18.75 7.90 8.66
N LEU A 506 -17.63 7.25 8.99
CA LEU A 506 -17.01 7.31 10.32
C LEU A 506 -16.48 8.71 10.66
N SER A 507 -16.07 9.49 9.66
CA SER A 507 -15.65 10.88 9.89
C SER A 507 -16.83 11.80 10.25
N LYS A 508 -18.03 11.50 9.74
CA LYS A 508 -19.27 12.22 10.08
C LYS A 508 -19.85 11.80 11.44
N PHE A 509 -19.88 10.50 11.74
CA PHE A 509 -20.51 9.93 12.93
C PHE A 509 -19.48 9.29 13.88
N ARG A 510 -18.56 10.13 14.38
CA ARG A 510 -17.44 9.70 15.22
C ARG A 510 -17.93 9.04 16.53
N ASP A 511 -17.17 8.04 17.00
CA ASP A 511 -17.37 7.31 18.26
C ASP A 511 -18.64 6.46 18.39
N GLU A 512 -19.65 6.65 17.53
CA GLU A 512 -20.88 5.85 17.48
C GLU A 512 -20.72 4.54 16.71
N TYR A 513 -19.80 4.50 15.75
CA TYR A 513 -19.60 3.37 14.84
C TYR A 513 -18.12 2.99 14.73
N THR A 514 -17.87 1.73 14.37
CA THR A 514 -16.52 1.22 14.13
C THR A 514 -16.48 0.32 12.90
N MET A 515 -15.34 0.33 12.22
CA MET A 515 -15.05 -0.54 11.08
C MET A 515 -14.43 -1.85 11.57
N VAL A 516 -14.91 -2.96 11.04
CA VAL A 516 -14.41 -4.30 11.31
C VAL A 516 -13.87 -4.88 10.02
N GLY A 517 -12.56 -4.64 9.80
CA GLY A 517 -11.69 -5.22 8.76
C GLY A 517 -12.19 -5.15 7.30
N PRO A 518 -11.29 -5.28 6.32
CA PRO A 518 -11.73 -5.62 4.97
C PRO A 518 -12.14 -7.10 4.96
N ASN A 519 -13.45 -7.34 4.83
CA ASN A 519 -14.00 -8.70 4.79
C ASN A 519 -13.86 -9.31 3.39
N TYR A 520 -13.73 -8.46 2.36
CA TYR A 520 -13.51 -8.88 0.98
C TYR A 520 -12.43 -8.05 0.31
N LYS A 521 -11.54 -8.74 -0.40
CA LYS A 521 -10.47 -8.11 -1.19
C LYS A 521 -11.00 -7.76 -2.57
N THR A 522 -11.29 -6.48 -2.78
CA THR A 522 -11.48 -5.87 -4.10
C THR A 522 -10.40 -4.82 -4.28
N ASP A 523 -10.08 -4.42 -5.51
CA ASP A 523 -9.18 -3.28 -5.67
C ASP A 523 -9.90 -1.96 -5.36
N GLY A 524 -9.14 -0.86 -5.27
CA GLY A 524 -9.70 0.47 -5.06
C GLY A 524 -10.41 1.03 -6.30
N PHE A 525 -10.73 2.32 -6.25
CA PHE A 525 -11.24 3.06 -7.40
C PHE A 525 -10.15 3.24 -8.46
N GLY A 526 -10.51 2.99 -9.72
CA GLY A 526 -9.66 3.21 -10.90
C GLY A 526 -10.44 3.86 -12.04
N PHE A 527 -9.71 4.45 -13.00
CA PHE A 527 -10.30 4.99 -14.21
C PHE A 527 -10.42 3.88 -15.25
N ALA A 528 -11.54 3.82 -15.97
CA ALA A 528 -11.80 2.78 -16.96
C ALA A 528 -11.60 3.32 -18.37
N PHE A 529 -10.95 2.56 -19.24
CA PHE A 529 -10.80 2.86 -20.66
C PHE A 529 -11.14 1.63 -21.51
N SER A 530 -11.42 1.84 -22.79
CA SER A 530 -11.62 0.73 -23.73
C SER A 530 -10.42 -0.23 -23.73
N ILE A 531 -10.68 -1.53 -23.86
CA ILE A 531 -9.64 -2.57 -23.89
C ILE A 531 -8.57 -2.24 -24.95
N GLY A 532 -7.31 -2.36 -24.57
CA GLY A 532 -6.16 -2.08 -25.43
C GLY A 532 -5.82 -0.59 -25.60
N SER A 533 -6.47 0.30 -24.84
CA SER A 533 -6.17 1.73 -24.91
C SER A 533 -4.73 2.02 -24.45
N PRO A 534 -3.92 2.72 -25.26
CA PRO A 534 -2.54 3.06 -24.89
C PRO A 534 -2.47 4.03 -23.70
N LEU A 535 -3.58 4.71 -23.39
CA LEU A 535 -3.69 5.65 -22.27
C LEU A 535 -3.56 4.97 -20.91
N VAL A 536 -4.02 3.72 -20.77
CA VAL A 536 -4.07 3.04 -19.47
C VAL A 536 -2.70 2.98 -18.84
N VAL A 537 -1.67 2.69 -19.64
CA VAL A 537 -0.29 2.56 -19.15
C VAL A 537 0.26 3.91 -18.70
N ASP A 538 0.10 4.96 -19.51
CA ASP A 538 0.62 6.29 -19.19
C ASP A 538 -0.13 6.94 -18.02
N ILE A 539 -1.45 6.85 -18.02
CA ILE A 539 -2.30 7.36 -16.94
C ILE A 539 -2.04 6.59 -15.64
N SER A 540 -1.81 5.27 -15.69
CA SER A 540 -1.43 4.51 -14.48
C SER A 540 -0.13 4.99 -13.85
N ARG A 541 0.90 5.31 -14.66
CA ARG A 541 2.14 5.90 -14.13
C ARG A 541 1.89 7.30 -13.56
N ALA A 542 1.05 8.10 -14.20
CA ALA A 542 0.68 9.42 -13.70
C ALA A 542 -0.16 9.34 -12.41
N VAL A 543 -1.04 8.34 -12.26
CA VAL A 543 -1.75 8.04 -11.01
C VAL A 543 -0.74 7.81 -9.89
N LEU A 544 0.27 6.96 -10.11
CA LEU A 544 1.32 6.72 -9.11
C LEU A 544 2.04 8.01 -8.73
N ASN A 545 2.50 8.78 -9.73
CA ASN A 545 3.17 10.06 -9.50
C ASN A 545 2.30 11.04 -8.66
N VAL A 546 0.99 11.11 -8.95
CA VAL A 546 0.08 11.98 -8.19
C VAL A 546 -0.14 11.43 -6.77
N THR A 547 -0.36 10.13 -6.62
CA THR A 547 -0.59 9.48 -5.31
C THR A 547 0.61 9.60 -4.36
N GLU A 548 1.83 9.53 -4.88
CA GLU A 548 3.07 9.67 -4.10
C GLU A 548 3.42 11.15 -3.83
N SER A 549 2.79 12.09 -4.55
CA SER A 549 3.05 13.51 -4.39
C SER A 549 2.23 14.14 -3.25
N LYS A 550 2.67 15.33 -2.79
CA LYS A 550 1.90 16.17 -1.86
C LYS A 550 0.54 16.60 -2.43
N ARG A 551 0.37 16.54 -3.76
CA ARG A 551 -0.89 16.92 -4.43
C ARG A 551 -2.04 16.02 -3.99
N MET A 552 -1.82 14.70 -3.87
CA MET A 552 -2.86 13.78 -3.42
C MET A 552 -3.39 14.14 -2.02
N ASN A 553 -2.48 14.44 -1.08
CA ASN A 553 -2.86 14.86 0.27
C ASN A 553 -3.68 16.15 0.27
N GLN A 554 -3.34 17.13 -0.59
CA GLN A 554 -4.13 18.36 -0.75
C GLN A 554 -5.53 18.08 -1.28
N LEU A 555 -5.68 17.16 -2.24
CA LEU A 555 -6.98 16.76 -2.78
C LEU A 555 -7.81 16.04 -1.72
N GLN A 556 -7.22 15.13 -0.96
CA GLN A 556 -7.89 14.46 0.15
C GLN A 556 -8.32 15.46 1.23
N MET A 557 -7.46 16.42 1.60
CA MET A 557 -7.80 17.48 2.56
C MET A 557 -8.92 18.39 2.07
N LYS A 558 -8.93 18.71 0.77
CA LYS A 558 -9.96 19.57 0.16
C LYS A 558 -11.36 18.94 0.27
N TRP A 559 -11.47 17.63 0.03
CA TRP A 559 -12.76 16.93 -0.03
C TRP A 559 -13.18 16.29 1.29
N PHE A 560 -12.21 15.91 2.14
CA PHE A 560 -12.47 15.17 3.39
C PHE A 560 -11.96 15.90 4.65
N GLY A 561 -11.37 17.09 4.53
CA GLY A 561 -10.87 17.92 5.64
C GLY A 561 -9.55 17.42 6.27
N ASP A 562 -9.22 17.89 7.47
CA ASP A 562 -8.04 17.47 8.27
C ASP A 562 -7.97 15.94 8.54
N GLN A 563 -9.07 15.24 8.26
CA GLN A 563 -9.21 13.78 8.37
C GLN A 563 -8.63 13.04 7.16
N GLY A 564 -8.24 13.72 6.07
CA GLY A 564 -7.55 13.11 4.93
C GLY A 564 -6.26 12.38 5.34
N ASN A 565 -5.55 12.90 6.36
CA ASN A 565 -4.39 12.25 6.95
C ASN A 565 -4.72 10.94 7.71
N SER A 566 -5.99 10.66 8.00
CA SER A 566 -6.45 9.41 8.65
C SER A 566 -6.61 8.26 7.65
N TRP A 567 -6.45 8.50 6.34
CA TRP A 567 -6.56 7.43 5.35
C TRP A 567 -5.38 6.45 5.48
N SER A 568 -4.19 6.91 5.89
CA SER A 568 -3.03 6.06 6.17
C SER A 568 -2.88 5.63 7.63
N SER A 569 -3.74 6.09 8.53
CA SER A 569 -3.55 5.94 9.98
C SER A 569 -4.78 5.32 10.64
N ILE A 570 -4.60 4.12 11.19
CA ILE A 570 -5.38 3.59 12.33
C ILE A 570 -5.75 4.77 13.23
N PRO A 571 -7.02 4.90 13.68
CA PRO A 571 -7.49 6.06 14.45
C PRO A 571 -6.42 6.45 15.44
N LYS A 572 -5.83 7.64 15.25
CA LYS A 572 -4.81 8.18 16.15
C LYS A 572 -5.40 8.04 17.54
N VAL A 573 -4.80 7.16 18.33
CA VAL A 573 -5.11 7.01 19.75
C VAL A 573 -4.87 8.39 20.31
N THR A 574 -5.94 9.17 20.47
CA THR A 574 -5.87 10.44 21.17
C THR A 574 -5.35 10.08 22.54
N SER A 575 -4.16 10.58 22.87
CA SER A 575 -3.52 10.42 24.17
C SER A 575 -4.45 11.04 25.21
N SER A 576 -5.43 10.25 25.63
CA SER A 576 -6.38 10.62 26.63
C SER A 576 -5.64 10.43 27.95
N GLY A 577 -5.26 11.53 28.59
CA GLY A 577 -4.70 11.44 29.95
C GLY A 577 -5.61 10.57 30.83
N LEU A 578 -5.02 9.80 31.75
CA LEU A 578 -5.76 8.94 32.65
C LEU A 578 -6.82 9.77 33.40
N ASN A 579 -8.09 9.52 33.14
CA ASN A 579 -9.20 10.26 33.73
C ASN A 579 -9.55 9.69 35.11
N LEU A 580 -10.01 10.53 36.04
CA LEU A 580 -10.51 10.14 37.36
C LEU A 580 -11.57 9.03 37.27
N GLY A 581 -12.36 9.01 36.18
CA GLY A 581 -13.34 7.96 35.91
C GLY A 581 -12.79 6.53 35.85
N SER A 582 -11.50 6.33 35.58
CA SER A 582 -10.88 4.99 35.55
C SER A 582 -10.42 4.49 36.93
N PHE A 583 -10.24 5.40 37.91
CA PHE A 583 -9.64 5.07 39.22
C PHE A 583 -10.47 5.50 40.42
N TRP A 584 -11.62 6.16 40.23
CA TRP A 584 -12.46 6.63 41.32
C TRP A 584 -12.90 5.52 42.30
N GLY A 585 -13.08 4.29 41.81
CA GLY A 585 -13.37 3.12 42.67
C GLY A 585 -12.30 2.83 43.72
N LEU A 586 -11.00 3.03 43.41
CA LEU A 586 -9.90 2.84 44.36
C LEU A 586 -9.92 3.91 45.47
N PHE A 587 -10.18 5.16 45.10
CA PHE A 587 -10.31 6.25 46.06
C PHE A 587 -11.53 6.05 46.98
N LEU A 588 -12.63 5.52 46.45
CA LEU A 588 -13.82 5.18 47.23
C LEU A 588 -13.52 4.11 48.29
N ILE A 589 -12.87 3.00 47.91
CA ILE A 589 -12.48 1.92 48.85
C ILE A 589 -11.59 2.48 49.96
N THR A 590 -10.58 3.26 49.60
CA THR A 590 -9.63 3.86 50.55
C THR A 590 -10.33 4.83 51.50
N GLY A 591 -11.24 5.67 50.98
CA GLY A 591 -12.04 6.59 51.79
C GLY A 591 -12.92 5.86 52.80
N ILE A 592 -13.66 4.84 52.36
CA ILE A 592 -14.52 4.03 53.23
C ILE A 592 -13.70 3.33 54.31
N ALA A 593 -12.60 2.67 53.95
CA ALA A 593 -11.74 1.98 54.91
C ALA A 593 -11.15 2.94 55.96
N SER A 594 -10.75 4.14 55.54
CA SER A 594 -10.21 5.17 56.43
C SER A 594 -11.28 5.70 57.39
N ILE A 595 -12.49 5.96 56.91
CA ILE A 595 -13.62 6.42 57.72
C ILE A 595 -14.02 5.33 58.74
N ILE A 596 -14.10 4.07 58.32
CA ILE A 596 -14.40 2.95 59.22
C ILE A 596 -13.33 2.81 60.30
N SER A 597 -12.04 2.88 59.92
CA SER A 597 -10.93 2.82 60.88
C SER A 597 -10.98 3.96 61.89
N LEU A 598 -11.23 5.20 61.43
CA LEU A 598 -11.40 6.37 62.29
C LEU A 598 -12.61 6.23 63.22
N LEU A 599 -13.74 5.71 62.72
CA LEU A 599 -14.94 5.46 63.52
C LEU A 599 -14.68 4.40 64.60
N ILE A 600 -14.04 3.28 64.24
CA ILE A 600 -13.69 2.23 65.20
C ILE A 600 -12.73 2.78 66.25
N TYR A 601 -11.68 3.50 65.84
CA TYR A 601 -10.75 4.14 66.77
C TYR A 601 -11.47 5.13 67.69
N PHE A 602 -12.35 5.96 67.15
CA PHE A 602 -13.13 6.93 67.92
C PHE A 602 -14.07 6.24 68.92
N ILE A 603 -14.73 5.14 68.54
CA ILE A 603 -15.57 4.34 69.43
C ILE A 603 -14.72 3.71 70.55
N ILE A 604 -13.56 3.12 70.22
CA ILE A 604 -12.64 2.54 71.21
C ILE A 604 -12.09 3.62 72.15
N PHE A 605 -11.71 4.78 71.63
CA PHE A 605 -11.23 5.93 72.41
C PHE A 605 -12.31 6.43 73.37
N LEU A 606 -13.54 6.61 72.89
CA LEU A 606 -14.67 7.01 73.73
C LEU A 606 -15.02 5.98 74.81
N HIS A 607 -14.92 4.69 74.51
CA HIS A 607 -15.12 3.61 75.49
C HIS A 607 -14.00 3.58 76.55
N LYS A 608 -12.73 3.69 76.13
CA LYS A 608 -11.57 3.66 77.04
C LYS A 608 -11.53 4.87 77.96
N GLU A 609 -11.84 6.06 77.44
CA GLU A 609 -11.88 7.32 78.18
C GLU A 609 -13.26 7.62 78.80
N GLN A 610 -14.25 6.73 78.69
CA GLN A 610 -15.60 6.95 79.20
C GLN A 610 -15.60 7.19 80.72
N HIS A 611 -14.72 6.51 81.45
CA HIS A 611 -14.56 6.68 82.89
C HIS A 611 -13.94 8.05 83.24
N THR A 612 -12.89 8.47 82.52
CA THR A 612 -12.24 9.77 82.70
C THR A 612 -13.17 10.93 82.32
N LEU A 613 -13.89 10.80 81.21
CA LEU A 613 -14.86 11.78 80.71
C LEU A 613 -16.09 11.91 81.63
N ARG A 614 -16.56 10.82 82.25
CA ARG A 614 -17.64 10.86 83.26
C ARG A 614 -17.19 11.57 84.55
N HIS A 615 -15.94 11.40 84.97
CA HIS A 615 -15.39 12.12 86.13
C HIS A 615 -15.25 13.63 85.87
N THR A 616 -14.78 14.04 84.68
CA THR A 616 -14.69 15.49 84.34
C THR A 616 -16.06 16.12 84.04
N ALA A 617 -17.03 15.33 83.57
CA ALA A 617 -18.40 15.80 83.32
C ALA A 617 -19.20 16.05 84.62
N ASN A 618 -18.93 15.30 85.69
CA ASN A 618 -19.60 15.48 86.98
C ASN A 618 -19.09 16.70 87.77
N GLU A 619 -17.85 17.16 87.55
CA GLU A 619 -17.34 18.43 88.14
C GLU A 619 -17.81 19.70 87.40
N SER A 620 -18.37 19.57 86.20
CA SER A 620 -18.69 20.71 85.32
C SER A 620 -20.14 20.68 84.82
N SER A 621 -21.10 20.74 85.74
CA SER A 621 -22.53 20.59 85.42
C SER A 621 -23.16 21.71 84.56
N ASN A 622 -22.42 22.77 84.20
CA ASN A 622 -22.96 23.88 83.39
C ASN A 622 -22.02 24.39 82.28
N SER A 623 -21.33 23.49 81.57
CA SER A 623 -20.35 23.87 80.55
C SER A 623 -20.79 23.57 79.10
N SER A 624 -20.63 24.59 78.24
CA SER A 624 -20.96 24.61 76.80
C SER A 624 -20.30 23.45 76.03
N ILE A 625 -20.95 22.94 74.99
CA ILE A 625 -20.42 21.87 74.11
C ILE A 625 -18.96 22.14 73.65
N LYS A 626 -18.58 23.42 73.49
CA LYS A 626 -17.20 23.83 73.18
C LYS A 626 -16.16 23.47 74.25
N SER A 627 -16.49 23.53 75.54
CA SER A 627 -15.54 23.16 76.62
C SER A 627 -15.35 21.64 76.72
N LYS A 628 -16.42 20.86 76.48
CA LYS A 628 -16.36 19.39 76.42
C LYS A 628 -15.49 18.90 75.27
N ILE A 629 -15.64 19.50 74.09
CA ILE A 629 -14.79 19.22 72.91
C ILE A 629 -13.32 19.59 73.20
N ARG A 630 -13.07 20.74 73.86
CA ARG A 630 -11.72 21.17 74.24
C ARG A 630 -11.05 20.24 75.25
N ALA A 631 -11.81 19.70 76.22
CA ALA A 631 -11.30 18.72 77.17
C ALA A 631 -10.95 17.39 76.50
N LEU A 632 -11.79 16.94 75.55
CA LEU A 632 -11.58 15.71 74.79
C LEU A 632 -10.35 15.79 73.87
N LEU A 633 -10.15 16.94 73.20
CA LEU A 633 -8.91 17.24 72.45
C LEU A 633 -7.66 17.23 73.34
N LYS A 634 -7.76 17.74 74.57
CA LYS A 634 -6.65 17.77 75.53
C LYS A 634 -6.31 16.40 76.11
N ILE A 635 -7.28 15.47 76.16
CA ILE A 635 -7.08 14.06 76.53
C ILE A 635 -6.46 13.29 75.36
N TYR A 636 -6.91 13.55 74.14
CA TYR A 636 -6.32 12.97 72.93
C TYR A 636 -4.84 13.38 72.73
N ASP A 637 -4.49 14.61 73.09
CA ASP A 637 -3.11 15.12 73.02
C ASP A 637 -2.17 14.53 74.10
N LYS A 638 -2.73 13.89 75.14
CA LYS A 638 -1.93 13.18 76.15
C LYS A 638 -1.47 11.83 75.59
N ARG A 639 -0.16 11.54 75.69
CA ARG A 639 0.45 10.30 75.19
C ARG A 639 -0.07 9.06 75.94
N ASP A 640 -0.53 8.05 75.20
CA ASP A 640 -0.93 6.75 75.75
C ASP A 640 0.31 5.87 76.05
N LEU A 641 0.76 5.93 77.30
CA LEU A 641 1.89 5.15 77.83
C LEU A 641 1.57 3.65 77.98
N THR A 642 0.33 3.21 77.74
CA THR A 642 -0.07 1.79 77.83
C THR A 642 0.09 1.01 76.52
N SER A 643 0.50 1.68 75.44
CA SER A 643 0.73 1.03 74.15
C SER A 643 1.95 0.09 74.20
N TYR A 644 1.79 -1.12 73.63
CA TYR A 644 2.77 -2.22 73.71
C TYR A 644 4.18 -1.83 73.25
N THR A 645 4.28 -0.84 72.36
CA THR A 645 5.53 -0.26 71.85
C THR A 645 6.43 0.31 72.95
N PHE A 646 5.87 0.75 74.08
CA PHE A 646 6.63 1.36 75.19
C PHE A 646 6.84 0.43 76.39
N ARG A 647 6.27 -0.79 76.40
CA ARG A 647 6.51 -1.76 77.48
C ARG A 647 7.95 -2.30 77.50
N LYS A 648 8.71 -2.10 76.42
CA LYS A 648 10.08 -2.61 76.27
C LYS A 648 11.18 -1.71 76.85
N SER A 649 10.86 -0.53 77.40
CA SER A 649 11.86 0.46 77.85
C SER A 649 12.06 0.61 79.37
N ASN A 650 11.54 -0.30 80.21
CA ASN A 650 11.87 -0.30 81.64
C ASN A 650 12.86 -1.44 81.95
N PRO A 651 14.09 -1.16 82.45
CA PRO A 651 14.97 -2.19 82.98
C PRO A 651 14.45 -2.71 84.34
N PRO A 652 14.76 -3.95 84.73
CA PRO A 652 14.33 -4.50 86.02
C PRO A 652 15.01 -3.75 87.18
N GLN A 653 14.22 -3.34 88.18
CA GLN A 653 14.73 -2.80 89.44
C GLN A 653 15.39 -3.90 90.27
N VAL A 654 16.61 -3.61 90.72
CA VAL A 654 17.40 -4.36 91.69
C VAL A 654 16.80 -4.18 93.10
N VAL A 655 16.66 -5.28 93.85
CA VAL A 655 16.57 -5.26 95.31
C VAL A 655 17.68 -6.15 95.86
N ASP A 656 18.50 -5.55 96.72
CA ASP A 656 19.67 -6.10 97.41
C ASP A 656 19.35 -7.23 98.40
N ASN A 657 20.19 -8.28 98.47
CA ASN A 657 21.19 -8.46 99.55
C ASN A 657 21.92 -9.82 99.54
N LYS A 658 23.26 -9.71 99.54
CA LYS A 658 24.30 -10.40 100.36
C LYS A 658 24.75 -11.86 100.13
N ILE A 659 26.08 -11.95 99.89
CA ILE A 659 27.12 -12.92 100.38
C ILE A 659 27.23 -14.24 99.58
N GLN A 660 28.36 -14.77 99.09
CA GLN A 660 29.80 -14.64 99.41
C GLN A 660 30.71 -15.00 98.20
N ALA A 661 31.98 -14.60 98.32
CA ALA A 661 33.16 -14.72 97.45
C ALA A 661 33.44 -16.08 96.76
N ASN A 662 34.08 -16.09 95.57
CA ASN A 662 35.56 -16.14 95.44
C ASN A 662 36.08 -16.08 93.99
N HIS A 663 37.17 -15.32 93.82
CA HIS A 663 38.30 -15.32 92.85
C HIS A 663 38.19 -15.80 91.38
N GLY A 664 38.70 -14.94 90.47
CA GLY A 664 39.49 -15.35 89.29
C GLY A 664 39.40 -14.46 88.03
N ASN A 665 40.23 -13.41 87.92
CA ASN A 665 40.55 -12.65 86.69
C ASN A 665 41.46 -13.49 85.73
N PRO A 666 41.76 -13.11 84.44
CA PRO A 666 41.70 -11.77 83.82
C PRO A 666 41.26 -11.63 82.32
N VAL A 667 40.91 -10.37 81.95
CA VAL A 667 41.32 -9.55 80.76
C VAL A 667 40.97 -9.95 79.31
N GLY A 668 40.45 -8.95 78.55
CA GLY A 668 40.50 -8.89 77.07
C GLY A 668 39.66 -7.78 76.38
N THR A 669 40.12 -6.52 76.46
CA THR A 669 39.95 -5.34 75.55
C THR A 669 38.92 -5.31 74.38
N SER A 670 37.98 -4.34 74.42
CA SER A 670 37.73 -3.14 73.53
C SER A 670 37.71 -3.23 71.97
N PRO A 671 37.27 -2.21 71.19
CA PRO A 671 35.90 -1.68 70.96
C PRO A 671 35.59 -1.38 69.45
N ASN A 672 34.35 -0.99 69.09
CA ASN A 672 34.04 0.32 68.44
C ASN A 672 32.66 0.44 67.76
N SER A 673 32.12 1.65 67.87
CA SER A 673 30.89 2.22 67.34
C SER A 673 31.12 2.98 66.01
N ASN A 674 30.05 3.19 65.22
CA ASN A 674 29.52 4.53 64.88
C ASN A 674 28.34 4.45 63.89
N TYR A 675 27.32 5.26 64.17
CA TYR A 675 26.10 5.50 63.38
C TYR A 675 26.28 6.70 62.42
N LEU A 676 25.45 6.78 61.38
CA LEU A 676 25.32 7.91 60.44
C LEU A 676 23.87 8.44 60.41
N LEU A 677 23.73 9.77 60.43
CA LEU A 677 22.49 10.56 60.43
C LEU A 677 22.09 11.03 59.02
N SER A 678 20.78 11.22 58.80
CA SER A 678 20.12 11.72 57.59
C SER A 678 20.32 13.24 57.33
N PRO A 679 20.19 13.75 56.09
CA PRO A 679 20.13 15.18 55.82
C PRO A 679 18.73 15.69 55.44
N SER A 680 18.47 16.94 55.79
CA SER A 680 17.30 17.77 55.45
C SER A 680 17.70 18.98 54.60
N ASN A 681 16.86 19.31 53.62
CA ASN A 681 16.61 20.59 52.92
C ASN A 681 17.69 21.69 52.92
N VAL A 682 18.14 22.10 51.72
CA VAL A 682 18.66 23.45 51.43
C VAL A 682 18.13 23.96 50.08
N SER A 683 17.84 25.26 50.07
CA SER A 683 17.24 26.13 49.06
C SER A 683 18.09 26.38 47.80
N ILE A 684 17.38 26.63 46.70
CA ILE A 684 17.88 27.02 45.38
C ILE A 684 18.20 28.53 45.36
N GLN A 685 19.37 28.89 44.79
CA GLN A 685 19.65 30.24 44.30
C GLN A 685 20.55 30.16 43.07
N ASP A 686 20.15 30.87 42.01
CA ASP A 686 20.75 30.93 40.67
C ASP A 686 22.20 31.42 40.63
N THR A 687 22.96 31.01 39.61
CA THR A 687 23.83 31.90 38.81
C THR A 687 24.35 31.20 37.54
N ASN A 688 24.54 32.04 36.52
CA ASN A 688 24.73 31.81 35.09
C ASN A 688 26.13 31.30 34.64
N HIS A 689 26.22 31.08 33.31
CA HIS A 689 27.41 31.03 32.42
C HIS A 689 28.20 29.70 32.35
N GLU A 690 28.75 29.25 31.22
CA GLU A 690 28.59 29.52 29.79
C GLU A 690 29.36 28.40 29.04
N PHE A 691 28.87 28.04 27.86
CA PHE A 691 29.56 27.50 26.67
C PHE A 691 31.03 27.06 26.74
N SER A 692 31.28 25.83 26.27
CA SER A 692 32.31 25.56 25.26
C SER A 692 31.99 24.30 24.45
N ARG A 693 32.39 24.35 23.19
CA ARG A 693 31.92 23.62 22.00
C ARG A 693 33.13 22.98 21.34
N SER A 694 33.04 21.70 20.94
CA SER A 694 33.76 21.01 19.84
C SER A 694 33.78 19.50 20.14
N GLU A 695 33.66 18.54 19.23
CA GLU A 695 33.53 18.48 17.77
C GLU A 695 33.17 17.01 17.41
N ASP A 696 32.40 16.83 16.34
CA ASP A 696 32.41 15.80 15.30
C ASP A 696 32.65 14.30 15.60
N LEU A 697 31.71 13.47 15.12
CA LEU A 697 31.93 12.51 14.02
C LEU A 697 30.60 11.85 13.58
N ASN A 698 30.37 11.88 12.26
CA ASN A 698 29.20 11.38 11.52
C ASN A 698 29.44 9.90 11.06
N PRO A 699 28.54 9.23 10.31
CA PRO A 699 28.05 7.89 10.65
C PRO A 699 28.37 6.82 9.60
N SER A 700 28.45 5.55 10.01
CA SER A 700 28.26 4.41 9.12
C SER A 700 28.07 3.12 9.91
N ASN A 701 26.91 2.47 9.77
CA ASN A 701 26.89 1.12 9.22
C ASN A 701 25.47 0.62 8.96
N HIS A 702 25.33 0.09 7.75
CA HIS A 702 24.26 -0.73 7.25
C HIS A 702 24.11 -2.03 8.06
N GLY A 703 22.86 -2.49 8.20
CA GLY A 703 22.52 -3.86 8.59
C GLY A 703 21.23 -4.26 7.88
N GLY A 704 21.36 -4.77 6.64
CA GLY A 704 20.28 -5.43 5.92
C GLY A 704 20.11 -6.86 6.41
N LEU A 705 18.87 -7.31 6.56
CA LEU A 705 18.50 -8.69 6.84
C LEU A 705 17.88 -9.29 5.57
N GLU A 706 18.60 -10.24 4.96
CA GLU A 706 18.08 -11.19 3.98
C GLU A 706 17.14 -12.20 4.65
N ILE A 707 15.99 -12.46 4.01
CA ILE A 707 15.14 -13.60 4.31
C ILE A 707 15.14 -14.48 3.05
N VAL A 708 15.71 -15.67 3.18
CA VAL A 708 15.68 -16.76 2.20
C VAL A 708 14.34 -17.51 2.32
N PRO A 709 13.65 -17.86 1.21
CA PRO A 709 12.49 -18.74 1.25
C PRO A 709 12.93 -20.22 1.23
N GLN A 710 12.36 -21.04 2.11
CA GLN A 710 12.43 -22.50 2.01
C GLN A 710 11.35 -23.02 1.05
N SER A 711 11.77 -24.06 0.32
CA SER A 711 11.09 -24.87 -0.71
C SER A 711 9.73 -25.41 -0.33
#